data_AF-Q7MFH6-F1
#
_entry.id   AF-Q7MFH6-F1
#
_cell.length_a   1.000
_cell.length_b   1.000
_cell.length_c   1.000
_cell.angle_alpha   90.00
_cell.angle_beta   90.00
_cell.angle_gamma   90.00
#
_symmetry.space_group_name_H-M   'P 1'
#
loop_
_entity.id
_entity.type
_entity.pdbx_description
1 polymer ?
#
loop_
_entity_poly.entity_id
_entity_poly.type
_entity_poly.pdbx_seq_one_letter_code
_entity_poly.pdbx_strand_id
1 'polypeptide(L)'
;MFDSFKLILITITQGKRMRIQRFTANSIALVLLASLSNLSLAQESVATTTTNSQPTWLRDIALSPDGQRIAFTYAGQIWLIASKGGEAIPLTSADSYSENPIWSPDGESIAFTTDRFGPGDVFLVSANGGDAKRLTYHFSKDVPYAFSPDGQEVYFRSSRIGDIESSLNNGFAGSASAQIYSVDVSGGREKLLLANPISSLSINGQTGEYLYTDLPSPMEQEWRKRDVSDAARDIWRFDPKTGKHTKLTNYLGEDRNAVWAEDGRSMFYLSERSGSFNVWQRVLSDSSAEPVQITQHEFLPVRFLSISQQGDLAYGYDGDIWFKGKDEADAKPLQVTIRQSFLSKGKRFVNLNHEATEIAVSPVAPEVAIVARGDVYVVSLLSGATKRVTKTPQAERYLSFSNDGLSLLYASERNGNWDVFHSYINDTGRSFSTSFDVVEEQLSDEAVDQTQPLYSPDGTKIAYRENSNSIKVYDIENDSYHVLLDSSQLYSYVDQDLSYEWSPDSQYLVTRNRASYNADIVLLKADGSEKPLQITNTGFIEGEPKFSHDGQMIYWSTDRNSLRDIDKWAVQSDIYLTVLNQEADFNWKKDDEQRWLEEERAVDSGEEPGEQAPQETVVESKGLKHRTYRVTPYSMTPIFSYLSPDNQSLLVANLVGDEVEFTDINTQTGETNVLFTRSSEDVAAVKMEPDIETLVIIGAHGIEELHLPSGEGNYVDYQADANYDFRAEVEYIFDHAWRQTDTRFYDKGMHGVDWQGYGEAYKRYLPGIHHYQDFAELLSEMSGELNASHTGASYSSYHSTWSEPASLGLFYDDQYRGKGVRVKAVIPGGPADIYQSPIKAGSIIYSVDGIEVAPEMDIYPLLDNKAGKRVRLSVLKPGDKAAQNVLLVPTSLEQEAQLAYELWVEQRKALTEERSQGRLGYIHIPEMGPASYETLVNELFGEYNDKEGVIIDIRYNMGGNLHDQLMETLSGTRHSAQVTRDGYQLSTFPERRWAKPSIMLANAASYSDGSIVPYFYQREGIGQLVGERVPGTGTAVLWEPQQEQSLVYGIPQLGFQDDQGRWFENQEVVPDVLVYNSPEDIANNYDRQLKVAIESLLAQLDKTQ
;
A
#
# COMPACT_ATOMS: atom_id res chain seq x y z
N MET A 1 -41.88 9.58 80.80
CA MET A 1 -40.54 10.14 81.06
C MET A 1 -39.64 9.53 79.99
N PHE A 2 -39.47 10.19 78.85
CA PHE A 2 -38.33 11.08 78.53
C PHE A 2 -37.00 10.32 78.75
N ASP A 3 -36.12 10.03 77.78
CA ASP A 3 -35.68 10.82 76.63
C ASP A 3 -34.91 9.96 75.58
N SER A 4 -35.02 10.37 74.30
CA SER A 4 -34.02 10.47 73.22
C SER A 4 -32.88 9.45 73.03
N PHE A 5 -32.79 8.86 71.82
CA PHE A 5 -31.72 9.12 70.84
C PHE A 5 -32.10 8.63 69.42
N LYS A 6 -31.87 9.51 68.42
CA LYS A 6 -32.17 9.36 66.99
C LYS A 6 -31.10 8.53 66.26
N LEU A 7 -31.53 7.66 65.35
CA LEU A 7 -30.71 7.05 64.29
C LEU A 7 -30.97 7.81 62.97
N ILE A 8 -29.90 8.13 62.24
CA ILE A 8 -29.91 8.79 60.93
C ILE A 8 -30.26 7.75 59.85
N LEU A 9 -31.28 8.03 59.04
CA LEU A 9 -31.58 7.30 57.80
C LEU A 9 -30.62 7.78 56.70
N ILE A 10 -29.91 6.86 56.07
CA ILE A 10 -29.27 7.05 54.76
C ILE A 10 -30.28 6.61 53.71
N THR A 11 -30.71 7.55 52.88
CA THR A 11 -31.57 7.28 51.71
C THR A 11 -30.67 6.83 50.56
N ILE A 12 -30.84 5.59 50.11
CA ILE A 12 -30.27 5.08 48.86
C ILE A 12 -31.20 5.56 47.73
N THR A 13 -30.75 6.51 46.93
CA THR A 13 -31.39 6.87 45.66
C THR A 13 -31.00 5.83 44.60
N GLN A 14 -32.01 5.13 44.07
CA GLN A 14 -31.89 4.27 42.90
C GLN A 14 -31.49 5.11 41.67
N GLY A 15 -30.37 4.76 41.03
CA GLY A 15 -29.99 5.30 39.73
C GLY A 15 -31.02 4.91 38.67
N LYS A 16 -31.51 5.91 37.94
CA LYS A 16 -32.24 5.71 36.68
C LYS A 16 -31.24 5.16 35.66
N ARG A 17 -31.39 3.89 35.29
CA ARG A 17 -30.75 3.34 34.08
C ARG A 17 -31.47 3.93 32.87
N MET A 18 -30.73 4.67 32.03
CA MET A 18 -31.23 5.13 30.73
C MET A 18 -31.48 3.93 29.84
N ARG A 19 -32.64 3.93 29.20
CA ARG A 19 -33.01 3.02 28.12
C ARG A 19 -33.30 3.95 26.95
N ILE A 20 -32.37 4.08 26.03
CA ILE A 20 -32.52 4.94 24.86
C ILE A 20 -33.72 4.42 24.06
N GLN A 21 -34.68 5.29 23.74
CA GLN A 21 -35.86 4.91 22.97
C GLN A 21 -35.51 4.89 21.47
N ARG A 22 -36.06 3.88 20.78
CA ARG A 22 -35.74 3.49 19.40
C ARG A 22 -35.85 4.63 18.38
N PHE A 23 -34.87 4.70 17.48
CA PHE A 23 -35.07 5.18 16.11
C PHE A 23 -36.15 4.32 15.44
N THR A 24 -37.18 4.94 14.86
CA THR A 24 -38.18 4.24 14.06
C THR A 24 -38.29 4.83 12.66
N ALA A 25 -37.73 4.13 11.68
CA ALA A 25 -38.13 4.23 10.29
C ALA A 25 -39.37 3.36 10.04
N ASN A 26 -40.41 3.95 9.48
CA ASN A 26 -41.66 3.27 9.11
C ASN A 26 -41.46 2.43 7.84
N SER A 27 -41.60 1.10 7.93
CA SER A 27 -41.97 0.13 6.88
C SER A 27 -42.10 -1.23 7.59
N ILE A 28 -43.16 -2.05 7.59
CA ILE A 28 -43.90 -2.72 6.50
C ILE A 28 -45.15 -3.37 7.13
N ALA A 29 -46.22 -3.53 6.34
CA ALA A 29 -47.34 -4.41 6.64
C ALA A 29 -47.06 -5.86 6.19
N LEU A 30 -47.31 -6.87 7.05
CA LEU A 30 -48.16 -8.03 6.71
C LEU A 30 -48.43 -8.96 7.91
N VAL A 31 -49.55 -9.65 7.78
CA VAL A 31 -50.34 -10.39 8.77
C VAL A 31 -49.76 -11.76 9.14
N LEU A 32 -49.79 -12.08 10.44
CA LEU A 32 -49.54 -13.40 11.01
C LEU A 32 -50.88 -14.13 11.25
N LEU A 33 -51.02 -15.35 10.71
CA LEU A 33 -52.04 -16.32 11.12
C LEU A 33 -51.33 -17.57 11.64
N ALA A 34 -51.43 -17.78 12.95
CA ALA A 34 -50.93 -18.96 13.63
C ALA A 34 -51.85 -20.17 13.41
N SER A 35 -51.26 -21.37 13.29
CA SER A 35 -51.88 -22.57 13.81
C SER A 35 -50.83 -23.57 14.31
N LEU A 36 -50.99 -23.94 15.58
CA LEU A 36 -50.29 -25.01 16.28
C LEU A 36 -50.74 -26.38 15.74
N SER A 37 -49.82 -27.33 15.60
CA SER A 37 -49.80 -28.63 16.31
C SER A 37 -49.06 -29.72 15.53
N ASN A 38 -47.96 -30.23 16.09
CA ASN A 38 -47.80 -31.63 16.54
C ASN A 38 -46.31 -31.97 16.75
N LEU A 39 -45.99 -32.42 17.96
CA LEU A 39 -44.75 -33.13 18.26
C LEU A 39 -44.76 -34.50 17.54
N SER A 40 -43.73 -34.78 16.77
CA SER A 40 -43.25 -36.14 16.56
C SER A 40 -41.73 -36.16 16.67
N LEU A 41 -41.24 -36.86 17.69
CA LEU A 41 -39.84 -37.27 17.81
C LEU A 41 -39.51 -38.24 16.67
N ALA A 42 -38.91 -37.72 15.60
CA ALA A 42 -38.20 -38.53 14.62
C ALA A 42 -36.71 -38.47 14.96
N GLN A 43 -36.16 -39.61 15.35
CA GLN A 43 -34.74 -39.81 15.54
C GLN A 43 -34.10 -39.85 14.15
N GLU A 44 -33.72 -38.70 13.62
CA GLU A 44 -32.94 -38.63 12.39
C GLU A 44 -31.52 -39.11 12.69
N SER A 45 -31.15 -40.23 12.08
CA SER A 45 -29.77 -40.57 11.86
C SER A 45 -29.11 -39.39 11.15
N VAL A 46 -28.13 -38.76 11.81
CA VAL A 46 -27.25 -37.79 11.18
C VAL A 46 -26.47 -38.54 10.11
N ALA A 47 -27.03 -38.62 8.90
CA ALA A 47 -26.23 -38.72 7.71
C ALA A 47 -25.51 -37.38 7.64
N THR A 48 -24.22 -37.37 7.95
CA THR A 48 -23.33 -36.27 7.57
C THR A 48 -23.41 -36.14 6.05
N THR A 49 -24.33 -35.33 5.56
CA THR A 49 -24.25 -34.75 4.23
C THR A 49 -23.00 -33.90 4.22
N THR A 50 -21.91 -34.49 3.73
CA THR A 50 -20.78 -33.74 3.20
C THR A 50 -21.34 -32.86 2.08
N THR A 51 -21.63 -31.60 2.40
CA THR A 51 -21.81 -30.57 1.38
C THR A 51 -20.46 -30.39 0.71
N ASN A 52 -20.20 -31.20 -0.33
CA ASN A 52 -19.13 -30.95 -1.28
C ASN A 52 -19.54 -29.69 -2.06
N SER A 53 -19.15 -28.50 -1.59
CA SER A 53 -19.10 -27.34 -2.48
C SER A 53 -18.11 -27.68 -3.60
N GLN A 54 -18.52 -27.56 -4.86
CA GLN A 54 -17.59 -27.65 -5.99
C GLN A 54 -16.51 -26.58 -5.80
N PRO A 55 -15.22 -26.89 -6.02
CA PRO A 55 -14.17 -25.88 -5.96
C PRO A 55 -14.40 -24.85 -7.08
N THR A 56 -14.15 -23.59 -6.80
CA THR A 56 -14.27 -22.46 -7.73
C THR A 56 -13.02 -21.59 -7.64
N TRP A 57 -12.84 -20.65 -8.56
CA TRP A 57 -11.65 -19.79 -8.63
C TRP A 57 -10.36 -20.59 -8.86
N LEU A 58 -10.42 -21.51 -9.83
CA LEU A 58 -9.28 -22.34 -10.22
C LEU A 58 -8.30 -21.51 -11.06
N ARG A 59 -7.03 -21.45 -10.66
CA ARG A 59 -6.00 -20.58 -11.25
C ARG A 59 -4.89 -21.37 -11.95
N ASP A 60 -4.08 -20.66 -12.74
CA ASP A 60 -2.86 -21.17 -13.39
C ASP A 60 -3.03 -22.51 -14.13
N ILE A 61 -4.02 -22.59 -15.01
CA ILE A 61 -4.38 -23.81 -15.73
C ILE A 61 -3.26 -24.23 -16.70
N ALA A 62 -2.72 -25.43 -16.52
CA ALA A 62 -1.65 -25.99 -17.36
C ALA A 62 -1.98 -27.41 -17.83
N LEU A 63 -2.19 -27.57 -19.13
CA LEU A 63 -2.49 -28.87 -19.77
C LEU A 63 -1.20 -29.66 -20.03
N SER A 64 -1.24 -30.97 -19.78
CA SER A 64 -0.09 -31.84 -20.02
C SER A 64 0.20 -31.98 -21.52
N PRO A 65 1.46 -32.24 -21.92
CA PRO A 65 1.83 -32.35 -23.34
C PRO A 65 1.06 -33.42 -24.11
N ASP A 66 0.60 -34.48 -23.43
CA ASP A 66 -0.20 -35.58 -23.98
C ASP A 66 -1.73 -35.35 -23.92
N GLY A 67 -2.17 -34.20 -23.39
CA GLY A 67 -3.58 -33.82 -23.28
C GLY A 67 -4.38 -34.62 -22.26
N GLN A 68 -3.75 -35.46 -21.43
CA GLN A 68 -4.46 -36.39 -20.52
C GLN A 68 -4.67 -35.84 -19.11
N ARG A 69 -3.86 -34.87 -18.67
CA ARG A 69 -3.89 -34.33 -17.31
C ARG A 69 -3.81 -32.81 -17.33
N ILE A 70 -4.36 -32.18 -16.30
CA ILE A 70 -4.30 -30.73 -16.09
C ILE A 70 -3.72 -30.49 -14.70
N ALA A 71 -2.71 -29.63 -14.62
CA ALA A 71 -2.22 -29.03 -13.39
C ALA A 71 -2.88 -27.66 -13.20
N PHE A 72 -3.22 -27.29 -11.97
CA PHE A 72 -3.83 -25.99 -11.65
C PHE A 72 -3.56 -25.61 -10.20
N THR A 73 -3.67 -24.33 -9.90
CA THR A 73 -3.56 -23.78 -8.55
C THR A 73 -4.95 -23.66 -7.90
N TYR A 74 -5.07 -24.13 -6.65
CA TYR A 74 -6.27 -23.93 -5.83
C TYR A 74 -5.89 -24.00 -4.34
N ALA A 75 -6.38 -23.03 -3.56
CA ALA A 75 -6.11 -22.93 -2.12
C ALA A 75 -4.60 -22.91 -1.78
N GLY A 76 -3.82 -22.17 -2.56
CA GLY A 76 -2.36 -22.09 -2.41
C GLY A 76 -1.59 -23.39 -2.72
N GLN A 77 -2.20 -24.37 -3.39
CA GLN A 77 -1.57 -25.64 -3.74
C GLN A 77 -1.67 -25.92 -5.24
N ILE A 78 -0.74 -26.71 -5.77
CA ILE A 78 -0.83 -27.28 -7.12
C ILE A 78 -1.61 -28.59 -7.04
N TRP A 79 -2.58 -28.75 -7.92
CA TRP A 79 -3.46 -29.92 -8.03
C TRP A 79 -3.32 -30.57 -9.40
N LEU A 80 -3.56 -31.89 -9.46
CA LEU A 80 -3.61 -32.66 -10.69
C LEU A 80 -4.98 -33.31 -10.89
N ILE A 81 -5.51 -33.22 -12.10
CA ILE A 81 -6.76 -33.87 -12.52
C ILE A 81 -6.62 -34.47 -13.92
N ALA A 82 -7.44 -35.47 -14.25
CA ALA A 82 -7.56 -35.95 -15.63
C ALA A 82 -8.26 -34.90 -16.50
N SER A 83 -7.89 -34.76 -17.77
CA SER A 83 -8.54 -33.83 -18.72
C SER A 83 -10.01 -34.15 -19.01
N LYS A 84 -10.51 -35.30 -18.52
CA LYS A 84 -11.93 -35.69 -18.56
C LYS A 84 -12.71 -35.26 -17.31
N GLY A 85 -12.07 -34.59 -16.35
CA GLY A 85 -12.62 -34.27 -15.04
C GLY A 85 -12.54 -35.42 -14.04
N GLY A 86 -13.11 -35.21 -12.85
CA GLY A 86 -13.16 -36.17 -11.75
C GLY A 86 -12.51 -35.64 -10.47
N GLU A 87 -11.87 -36.54 -9.73
CA GLU A 87 -11.19 -36.22 -8.47
C GLU A 87 -9.79 -35.64 -8.75
N ALA A 88 -9.50 -34.47 -8.18
CA ALA A 88 -8.18 -33.87 -8.22
C ALA A 88 -7.35 -34.28 -6.99
N ILE A 89 -6.04 -34.44 -7.19
CA ILE A 89 -5.09 -34.80 -6.13
C ILE A 89 -4.09 -33.66 -5.89
N PRO A 90 -3.77 -33.31 -4.63
CA PRO A 90 -2.79 -32.28 -4.36
C PRO A 90 -1.39 -32.80 -4.66
N LEU A 91 -0.57 -31.98 -5.30
CA LEU A 91 0.81 -32.27 -5.66
C LEU A 91 1.80 -31.57 -4.72
N THR A 92 1.42 -30.42 -4.16
CA THR A 92 2.22 -29.66 -3.19
C THR A 92 1.57 -29.64 -1.81
N SER A 93 2.36 -29.23 -0.81
CA SER A 93 1.93 -29.16 0.59
C SER A 93 1.07 -27.92 0.86
N ALA A 94 0.20 -27.99 1.86
CA ALA A 94 -0.71 -26.92 2.27
C ALA A 94 -0.08 -25.91 3.26
N ASP A 95 1.18 -26.10 3.66
CA ASP A 95 1.93 -25.22 4.58
C ASP A 95 2.74 -24.13 3.87
N SER A 96 2.71 -24.12 2.54
CA SER A 96 3.37 -23.13 1.68
C SER A 96 2.45 -22.78 0.53
N TYR A 97 2.49 -21.54 0.08
CA TYR A 97 1.78 -21.12 -1.12
C TYR A 97 2.56 -21.57 -2.36
N SER A 98 1.89 -22.30 -3.27
CA SER A 98 2.44 -22.81 -4.52
C SER A 98 1.57 -22.39 -5.70
N GLU A 99 2.18 -21.89 -6.77
CA GLU A 99 1.47 -21.34 -7.94
C GLU A 99 2.25 -21.54 -9.25
N ASN A 100 1.61 -21.17 -10.38
CA ASN A 100 2.21 -21.16 -11.73
C ASN A 100 2.84 -22.51 -12.15
N PRO A 101 2.10 -23.63 -12.20
CA PRO A 101 2.64 -24.91 -12.63
C PRO A 101 2.90 -24.93 -14.14
N ILE A 102 4.04 -25.46 -14.57
CA ILE A 102 4.36 -25.73 -15.97
C ILE A 102 4.83 -27.17 -16.15
N TRP A 103 4.42 -27.82 -17.24
CA TRP A 103 4.78 -29.21 -17.53
C TRP A 103 6.12 -29.32 -18.26
N SER A 104 6.92 -30.33 -17.89
CA SER A 104 8.06 -30.76 -18.72
C SER A 104 7.57 -31.29 -20.07
N PRO A 105 8.36 -31.22 -21.16
CA PRO A 105 7.93 -31.64 -22.49
C PRO A 105 7.56 -33.14 -22.60
N ASP A 106 8.08 -33.97 -21.70
CA ASP A 106 7.77 -35.40 -21.56
C ASP A 106 6.55 -35.69 -20.68
N GLY A 107 6.03 -34.69 -19.95
CA GLY A 107 4.91 -34.83 -19.02
C GLY A 107 5.25 -35.57 -17.72
N GLU A 108 6.52 -35.81 -17.41
CA GLU A 108 6.94 -36.56 -16.21
C GLU A 108 7.14 -35.67 -14.97
N SER A 109 7.37 -34.37 -15.15
CA SER A 109 7.67 -33.42 -14.09
C SER A 109 6.92 -32.10 -14.26
N ILE A 110 6.79 -31.35 -13.16
CA ILE A 110 6.17 -30.03 -13.11
C ILE A 110 7.11 -29.07 -12.38
N ALA A 111 7.40 -27.93 -13.00
CA ALA A 111 8.04 -26.81 -12.32
C ALA A 111 6.97 -25.83 -11.83
N PHE A 112 7.17 -25.22 -10.66
CA PHE A 112 6.22 -24.32 -10.02
C PHE A 112 6.94 -23.33 -9.09
N THR A 113 6.27 -22.23 -8.73
CA THR A 113 6.77 -21.27 -7.74
C THR A 113 6.23 -21.61 -6.36
N THR A 114 7.05 -21.48 -5.31
CA THR A 114 6.54 -21.55 -3.93
C THR A 114 7.30 -20.65 -2.96
N ASP A 115 6.60 -20.17 -1.94
CA ASP A 115 7.08 -19.20 -0.94
C ASP A 115 7.80 -19.82 0.28
N ARG A 116 8.28 -21.08 0.16
CA ARG A 116 8.89 -21.80 1.30
C ARG A 116 10.11 -21.12 1.91
N PHE A 117 10.89 -20.41 1.10
CA PHE A 117 12.17 -19.82 1.51
C PHE A 117 12.34 -18.35 1.10
N GLY A 118 11.25 -17.69 0.74
CA GLY A 118 11.24 -16.31 0.25
C GLY A 118 9.92 -16.02 -0.46
N PRO A 119 9.81 -14.88 -1.16
CA PRO A 119 8.58 -14.48 -1.86
C PRO A 119 8.25 -15.37 -3.09
N GLY A 120 9.16 -16.26 -3.50
CA GLY A 120 8.90 -17.32 -4.48
C GLY A 120 10.15 -17.80 -5.18
N ASP A 121 10.53 -19.07 -4.99
CA ASP A 121 11.58 -19.73 -5.80
C ASP A 121 10.97 -20.77 -6.75
N VAL A 122 11.72 -21.15 -7.80
CA VAL A 122 11.33 -22.25 -8.70
C VAL A 122 11.67 -23.59 -8.06
N PHE A 123 10.69 -24.49 -8.06
CA PHE A 123 10.84 -25.88 -7.64
C PHE A 123 10.42 -26.83 -8.76
N LEU A 124 10.94 -28.06 -8.70
CA LEU A 124 10.61 -29.16 -9.60
C LEU A 124 10.07 -30.35 -8.80
N VAL A 125 8.96 -30.93 -9.24
CA VAL A 125 8.37 -32.14 -8.63
C VAL A 125 7.97 -33.14 -9.72
N SER A 126 8.03 -34.44 -9.42
CA SER A 126 7.48 -35.45 -10.32
C SER A 126 5.97 -35.32 -10.42
N ALA A 127 5.40 -35.51 -11.61
CA ALA A 127 3.96 -35.54 -11.82
C ALA A 127 3.25 -36.72 -11.11
N ASN A 128 4.01 -37.65 -10.53
CA ASN A 128 3.49 -38.73 -9.66
C ASN A 128 3.56 -38.38 -8.17
N GLY A 129 4.00 -37.17 -7.81
CA GLY A 129 4.25 -36.73 -6.45
C GLY A 129 5.64 -37.09 -5.91
N GLY A 130 5.91 -36.72 -4.66
CA GLY A 130 7.19 -36.90 -3.99
C GLY A 130 7.80 -35.58 -3.51
N ASP A 131 9.06 -35.61 -3.10
CA ASP A 131 9.76 -34.42 -2.61
C ASP A 131 10.06 -33.46 -3.77
N ALA A 132 9.69 -32.19 -3.58
CA ALA A 132 10.01 -31.13 -4.53
C ALA A 132 11.46 -30.65 -4.33
N LYS A 133 12.16 -30.43 -5.44
CA LYS A 133 13.54 -29.94 -5.48
C LYS A 133 13.57 -28.45 -5.79
N ARG A 134 14.21 -27.65 -4.94
CA ARG A 134 14.47 -26.21 -5.20
C ARG A 134 15.50 -26.06 -6.32
N LEU A 135 15.25 -25.14 -7.26
CA LEU A 135 16.14 -24.85 -8.39
C LEU A 135 16.80 -23.46 -8.27
N THR A 136 16.11 -22.46 -7.71
CA THR A 136 16.62 -21.08 -7.60
C THR A 136 16.75 -20.60 -6.15
N TYR A 137 17.64 -19.63 -5.91
CA TYR A 137 18.07 -19.22 -4.56
C TYR A 137 18.30 -17.71 -4.40
N HIS A 138 17.78 -16.88 -5.31
CA HIS A 138 18.05 -15.44 -5.34
C HIS A 138 17.14 -14.61 -4.43
N PHE A 139 16.02 -15.14 -3.91
CA PHE A 139 14.99 -14.38 -3.16
C PHE A 139 14.14 -13.41 -4.00
N SER A 140 14.51 -13.07 -5.24
CA SER A 140 13.56 -12.47 -6.17
C SER A 140 12.42 -13.46 -6.46
N LYS A 141 11.18 -12.98 -6.64
CA LYS A 141 10.06 -13.84 -7.02
C LYS A 141 10.30 -14.43 -8.41
N ASP A 142 10.65 -15.71 -8.45
CA ASP A 142 10.93 -16.46 -9.66
C ASP A 142 9.69 -17.24 -10.12
N VAL A 143 9.23 -16.99 -11.34
CA VAL A 143 8.00 -17.60 -11.90
C VAL A 143 8.33 -18.42 -13.14
N PRO A 144 8.15 -19.77 -13.14
CA PRO A 144 8.50 -20.59 -14.29
C PRO A 144 7.48 -20.39 -15.42
N TYR A 145 7.95 -20.14 -16.64
CA TYR A 145 7.09 -19.91 -17.81
C TYR A 145 7.16 -21.04 -18.84
N ALA A 146 8.31 -21.70 -19.00
CA ALA A 146 8.46 -22.79 -19.96
C ALA A 146 9.62 -23.73 -19.59
N PHE A 147 9.68 -24.89 -20.23
CA PHE A 147 10.90 -25.70 -20.31
C PHE A 147 11.61 -25.45 -21.65
N SER A 148 12.91 -25.70 -21.68
CA SER A 148 13.63 -25.86 -22.96
C SER A 148 13.00 -26.99 -23.79
N PRO A 149 13.09 -26.96 -25.13
CA PRO A 149 12.51 -28.00 -25.98
C PRO A 149 12.99 -29.43 -25.68
N ASP A 150 14.20 -29.57 -25.13
CA ASP A 150 14.80 -30.85 -24.73
C ASP A 150 14.53 -31.22 -23.26
N GLY A 151 13.84 -30.37 -22.51
CA GLY A 151 13.47 -30.59 -21.10
C GLY A 151 14.63 -30.49 -20.11
N GLN A 152 15.81 -30.00 -20.51
CA GLN A 152 16.99 -29.91 -19.63
C GLN A 152 17.03 -28.64 -18.78
N GLU A 153 16.33 -27.58 -19.19
CA GLU A 153 16.30 -26.30 -18.48
C GLU A 153 14.86 -25.85 -18.23
N VAL A 154 14.66 -25.14 -17.12
CA VAL A 154 13.45 -24.37 -16.81
C VAL A 154 13.72 -22.90 -17.10
N TYR A 155 12.85 -22.27 -17.89
CA TYR A 155 12.85 -20.84 -18.16
C TYR A 155 11.89 -20.14 -17.22
N PHE A 156 12.36 -19.12 -16.53
CA PHE A 156 11.59 -18.43 -15.50
C PHE A 156 11.79 -16.91 -15.56
N ARG A 157 10.73 -16.20 -15.20
CA ARG A 157 10.73 -14.75 -15.01
C ARG A 157 11.31 -14.40 -13.65
N SER A 158 12.17 -13.38 -13.60
CA SER A 158 12.74 -12.84 -12.37
C SER A 158 13.00 -11.34 -12.49
N SER A 159 13.02 -10.62 -11.37
CA SER A 159 13.26 -9.17 -11.31
C SER A 159 14.71 -8.78 -11.00
N ARG A 160 15.67 -9.65 -11.31
CA ARG A 160 17.11 -9.42 -11.04
C ARG A 160 17.67 -8.29 -11.92
N ILE A 161 18.85 -7.78 -11.58
CA ILE A 161 19.47 -6.62 -12.25
C ILE A 161 19.87 -6.85 -13.72
N GLY A 162 19.75 -8.06 -14.25
CA GLY A 162 20.09 -8.39 -15.63
C GLY A 162 21.59 -8.48 -15.90
N ASP A 163 21.98 -8.06 -17.11
CA ASP A 163 23.35 -8.11 -17.59
C ASP A 163 23.84 -6.71 -17.96
N ILE A 164 25.10 -6.40 -17.63
CA ILE A 164 25.78 -5.11 -17.89
C ILE A 164 25.83 -4.70 -19.37
N GLU A 165 25.71 -5.64 -20.30
CA GLU A 165 25.70 -5.38 -21.75
C GLU A 165 24.29 -5.09 -22.30
N SER A 166 23.25 -5.26 -21.48
CA SER A 166 21.85 -4.91 -21.78
C SER A 166 21.43 -3.63 -21.06
N SER A 167 20.26 -3.08 -21.39
CA SER A 167 19.70 -1.97 -20.62
C SER A 167 19.36 -2.44 -19.19
N LEU A 168 20.21 -2.07 -18.23
CA LEU A 168 20.08 -2.44 -16.81
C LEU A 168 18.71 -2.08 -16.26
N ASN A 169 17.96 -3.10 -15.81
CA ASN A 169 16.62 -3.01 -15.24
C ASN A 169 15.65 -2.11 -16.05
N ASN A 170 15.91 -1.91 -17.34
CA ASN A 170 15.19 -0.93 -18.18
C ASN A 170 15.00 0.44 -17.53
N GLY A 171 16.00 0.96 -16.81
CA GLY A 171 15.95 2.30 -16.21
C GLY A 171 15.04 2.47 -14.99
N PHE A 172 14.30 1.43 -14.57
CA PHE A 172 13.57 1.46 -13.30
C PHE A 172 14.54 1.55 -12.12
N ALA A 173 14.19 2.37 -11.13
CA ALA A 173 14.81 2.29 -9.80
C ALA A 173 14.30 1.03 -9.08
N GLY A 174 15.16 0.36 -8.31
CA GLY A 174 14.82 -0.89 -7.62
C GLY A 174 14.75 -2.11 -8.54
N SER A 175 13.88 -3.07 -8.24
CA SER A 175 13.83 -4.41 -8.89
C SER A 175 12.46 -4.64 -9.53
N ALA A 176 12.24 -4.06 -10.73
CA ALA A 176 10.93 -4.04 -11.39
C ALA A 176 10.91 -4.73 -12.76
N SER A 177 12.06 -4.92 -13.41
CA SER A 177 12.12 -5.45 -14.77
C SER A 177 11.92 -6.98 -14.81
N ALA A 178 10.84 -7.44 -15.44
CA ALA A 178 10.50 -8.86 -15.61
C ALA A 178 11.32 -9.56 -16.71
N GLN A 179 12.52 -10.03 -16.40
CA GLN A 179 13.43 -10.66 -17.37
C GLN A 179 13.38 -12.19 -17.33
N ILE A 180 13.81 -12.86 -18.40
CA ILE A 180 13.82 -14.33 -18.48
C ILE A 180 15.20 -14.89 -18.24
N TYR A 181 15.27 -15.79 -17.27
CA TYR A 181 16.42 -16.60 -16.92
C TYR A 181 16.14 -18.08 -17.22
N SER A 182 17.21 -18.87 -17.23
CA SER A 182 17.19 -20.33 -17.33
C SER A 182 17.97 -20.96 -16.20
N VAL A 183 17.54 -22.12 -15.73
CA VAL A 183 18.26 -22.96 -14.78
C VAL A 183 18.12 -24.42 -15.20
N ASP A 184 19.18 -25.22 -15.04
CA ASP A 184 19.14 -26.65 -15.32
C ASP A 184 18.15 -27.37 -14.38
N VAL A 185 17.45 -28.41 -14.85
CA VAL A 185 16.54 -29.22 -14.01
C VAL A 185 17.26 -29.93 -12.86
N SER A 186 18.57 -30.10 -12.97
CA SER A 186 19.45 -30.56 -11.90
C SER A 186 19.83 -29.47 -10.89
N GLY A 187 19.39 -28.23 -11.09
CA GLY A 187 19.75 -27.05 -10.30
C GLY A 187 21.13 -26.50 -10.68
N GLY A 188 21.57 -25.46 -9.98
CA GLY A 188 22.86 -24.83 -10.19
C GLY A 188 22.70 -23.38 -10.62
N ARG A 189 23.65 -22.89 -11.44
CA ARG A 189 23.73 -21.48 -11.81
C ARG A 189 22.79 -21.14 -12.94
N GLU A 190 22.03 -20.08 -12.73
CA GLU A 190 21.17 -19.48 -13.74
C GLU A 190 21.94 -18.84 -14.90
N LYS A 191 21.19 -18.53 -15.96
CA LYS A 191 21.65 -17.73 -17.11
C LYS A 191 20.53 -16.82 -17.61
N LEU A 192 20.83 -15.55 -17.84
CA LEU A 192 19.92 -14.64 -18.55
C LEU A 192 19.71 -15.10 -20.00
N LEU A 193 18.45 -15.26 -20.40
CA LEU A 193 18.03 -15.61 -21.76
C LEU A 193 17.46 -14.42 -22.53
N LEU A 194 16.65 -13.60 -21.86
CA LEU A 194 16.01 -12.44 -22.47
C LEU A 194 15.97 -11.27 -21.48
N ALA A 195 16.61 -10.16 -21.86
CA ALA A 195 16.68 -8.95 -21.03
C ALA A 195 15.42 -8.06 -21.14
N ASN A 196 14.56 -8.31 -22.14
CA ASN A 196 13.32 -7.57 -22.35
C ASN A 196 12.29 -7.90 -21.25
N PRO A 197 11.54 -6.91 -20.74
CA PRO A 197 10.40 -7.14 -19.86
C PRO A 197 9.30 -7.92 -20.58
N ILE A 198 8.92 -9.07 -20.03
CA ILE A 198 7.82 -9.88 -20.58
C ILE A 198 6.92 -10.44 -19.48
N SER A 199 5.67 -10.72 -19.83
CA SER A 199 4.65 -11.28 -18.91
C SER A 199 4.26 -12.74 -19.22
N SER A 200 4.64 -13.28 -20.39
CA SER A 200 4.45 -14.71 -20.70
C SER A 200 5.43 -15.20 -21.76
N LEU A 201 5.64 -16.52 -21.86
CA LEU A 201 6.55 -17.15 -22.82
C LEU A 201 6.01 -18.50 -23.31
N SER A 202 6.09 -18.76 -24.62
CA SER A 202 5.80 -20.07 -25.22
C SER A 202 6.87 -20.43 -26.25
N ILE A 203 7.35 -21.68 -26.22
CA ILE A 203 8.49 -22.14 -27.04
C ILE A 203 8.01 -23.10 -28.13
N ASN A 204 8.42 -22.85 -29.37
CA ASN A 204 8.18 -23.76 -30.47
C ASN A 204 9.14 -24.96 -30.38
N GLY A 205 8.61 -26.15 -30.06
CA GLY A 205 9.43 -27.35 -29.93
C GLY A 205 10.14 -27.80 -31.22
N GLN A 206 9.72 -27.32 -32.39
CA GLN A 206 10.32 -27.67 -33.69
C GLN A 206 11.39 -26.67 -34.13
N THR A 207 11.15 -25.37 -33.97
CA THR A 207 12.05 -24.31 -34.47
C THR A 207 12.96 -23.75 -33.38
N GLY A 208 12.54 -23.80 -32.11
CA GLY A 208 13.15 -23.11 -30.98
C GLY A 208 12.80 -21.63 -30.88
N GLU A 209 11.89 -21.11 -31.71
CA GLU A 209 11.42 -19.72 -31.63
C GLU A 209 10.47 -19.50 -30.45
N TYR A 210 10.45 -18.27 -29.93
CA TYR A 210 9.65 -17.91 -28.77
C TYR A 210 8.48 -17.03 -29.21
N LEU A 211 7.32 -17.21 -28.56
CA LEU A 211 6.28 -16.20 -28.46
C LEU A 211 6.33 -15.62 -27.05
N TYR A 212 6.25 -14.30 -26.94
CA TYR A 212 6.14 -13.65 -25.64
C TYR A 212 5.14 -12.50 -25.68
N THR A 213 4.57 -12.18 -24.51
CA THR A 213 3.81 -10.95 -24.29
C THR A 213 4.75 -9.91 -23.71
N ASP A 214 4.85 -8.73 -24.31
CA ASP A 214 5.67 -7.65 -23.75
C ASP A 214 5.08 -7.12 -22.42
N LEU A 215 5.85 -6.28 -21.73
CA LEU A 215 5.44 -5.63 -20.49
C LEU A 215 5.94 -4.18 -20.49
N PRO A 216 5.29 -3.29 -21.27
CA PRO A 216 5.74 -1.90 -21.43
C PRO A 216 5.62 -1.10 -20.12
N SER A 217 4.61 -1.37 -19.30
CA SER A 217 4.44 -0.77 -17.97
C SER A 217 4.27 -1.86 -16.90
N PRO A 218 5.28 -2.10 -16.04
CA PRO A 218 5.18 -3.04 -14.92
C PRO A 218 4.49 -2.45 -13.68
N MET A 219 4.15 -1.15 -13.71
CA MET A 219 3.45 -0.45 -12.60
C MET A 219 1.94 -0.68 -12.63
N GLU A 220 1.39 -0.92 -13.81
CA GLU A 220 -0.02 -1.22 -13.94
C GLU A 220 -0.35 -2.60 -13.38
N GLN A 221 -1.50 -2.71 -12.73
CA GLN A 221 -1.96 -3.98 -12.19
C GLN A 221 -2.32 -4.95 -13.34
N GLU A 222 -1.93 -6.22 -13.20
CA GLU A 222 -1.99 -7.21 -14.30
C GLU A 222 -3.39 -7.43 -14.89
N TRP A 223 -4.43 -7.16 -14.09
CA TRP A 223 -5.83 -7.42 -14.40
C TRP A 223 -6.61 -6.18 -14.83
N ARG A 224 -5.96 -5.05 -15.12
CA ARG A 224 -6.65 -3.89 -15.74
C ARG A 224 -7.14 -4.31 -17.11
N LYS A 225 -8.44 -4.12 -17.36
CA LYS A 225 -9.11 -4.50 -18.60
C LYS A 225 -9.50 -3.26 -19.37
N ARG A 226 -9.66 -3.40 -20.69
CA ARG A 226 -10.17 -2.36 -21.60
C ARG A 226 -9.28 -1.12 -21.69
N ASP A 227 -8.04 -1.20 -21.21
CA ASP A 227 -7.05 -0.16 -21.49
C ASP A 227 -6.81 -0.09 -23.01
N VAL A 228 -6.65 1.13 -23.51
CA VAL A 228 -6.37 1.43 -24.91
C VAL A 228 -5.26 2.45 -24.94
N SER A 229 -4.02 1.95 -24.87
CA SER A 229 -2.82 2.78 -24.80
C SER A 229 -1.59 2.01 -25.27
N ASP A 230 -0.46 2.70 -25.46
CA ASP A 230 0.85 2.03 -25.66
C ASP A 230 1.32 1.22 -24.43
N ALA A 231 0.64 1.31 -23.28
CA ALA A 231 0.90 0.45 -22.12
C ALA A 231 0.15 -0.90 -22.18
N ALA A 232 -0.84 -1.03 -23.06
CA ALA A 232 -1.50 -2.30 -23.33
C ALA A 232 -0.52 -3.27 -24.02
N ARG A 233 -0.61 -4.55 -23.68
CA ARG A 233 0.40 -5.54 -24.09
C ARG A 233 0.12 -6.13 -25.45
N ASP A 234 1.21 -6.49 -26.12
CA ASP A 234 1.24 -7.11 -27.43
C ASP A 234 2.05 -8.42 -27.43
N ILE A 235 1.76 -9.26 -28.43
CA ILE A 235 2.48 -10.50 -28.68
C ILE A 235 3.62 -10.26 -29.66
N TRP A 236 4.79 -10.79 -29.32
CA TRP A 236 5.99 -10.75 -30.12
C TRP A 236 6.54 -12.16 -30.38
N ARG A 237 7.21 -12.32 -31.52
CA ARG A 237 8.03 -13.48 -31.83
C ARG A 237 9.51 -13.14 -31.70
N PHE A 238 10.28 -14.02 -31.06
CA PHE A 238 11.73 -13.94 -30.98
C PHE A 238 12.41 -15.17 -31.58
N ASP A 239 13.38 -14.96 -32.46
CA ASP A 239 14.27 -16.02 -32.96
C ASP A 239 15.60 -15.96 -32.18
N PRO A 240 15.87 -16.90 -31.25
CA PRO A 240 17.10 -16.90 -30.46
C PRO A 240 18.36 -17.18 -31.30
N LYS A 241 18.23 -17.70 -32.53
CA LYS A 241 19.39 -17.94 -33.42
C LYS A 241 19.86 -16.66 -34.08
N THR A 242 18.96 -15.73 -34.39
CA THR A 242 19.30 -14.46 -35.04
C THR A 242 19.23 -13.25 -34.11
N GLY A 243 18.61 -13.39 -32.94
CA GLY A 243 18.33 -12.28 -32.01
C GLY A 243 17.24 -11.33 -32.51
N LYS A 244 16.38 -11.76 -33.44
CA LYS A 244 15.41 -10.87 -34.09
C LYS A 244 14.05 -10.94 -33.39
N HIS A 245 13.47 -9.78 -33.10
CA HIS A 245 12.11 -9.65 -32.59
C HIS A 245 11.15 -9.23 -33.71
N THR A 246 9.90 -9.67 -33.63
CA THR A 246 8.85 -9.28 -34.59
C THR A 246 7.53 -9.16 -33.87
N LYS A 247 6.97 -7.95 -33.82
CA LYS A 247 5.63 -7.69 -33.28
C LYS A 247 4.58 -8.40 -34.14
N LEU A 248 3.69 -9.17 -33.52
CA LEU A 248 2.69 -10.00 -34.20
C LEU A 248 1.26 -9.44 -34.08
N THR A 249 1.01 -8.63 -33.06
CA THR A 249 -0.27 -7.97 -32.80
C THR A 249 -0.14 -6.46 -32.91
N ASN A 250 -1.28 -5.81 -33.11
CA ASN A 250 -1.41 -4.37 -33.29
C ASN A 250 -2.77 -3.85 -32.81
N TYR A 251 -3.47 -4.65 -32.01
CA TYR A 251 -4.67 -4.21 -31.31
C TYR A 251 -4.20 -3.25 -30.20
N LEU A 252 -4.83 -2.08 -30.08
CA LEU A 252 -4.42 -1.10 -29.08
C LEU A 252 -4.85 -1.45 -27.64
N GLY A 253 -5.65 -2.50 -27.47
CA GLY A 253 -5.93 -3.06 -26.16
C GLY A 253 -5.16 -4.36 -25.92
N GLU A 254 -5.53 -5.08 -24.88
CA GLU A 254 -4.73 -6.22 -24.40
C GLU A 254 -4.79 -7.45 -25.33
N ASP A 255 -3.60 -7.88 -25.80
CA ASP A 255 -3.33 -9.17 -26.43
C ASP A 255 -2.21 -9.91 -25.63
N ARG A 256 -2.53 -11.04 -24.97
CA ARG A 256 -1.62 -11.72 -24.02
C ARG A 256 -1.69 -13.24 -24.01
N ASN A 257 -0.77 -13.89 -23.28
CA ASN A 257 -0.68 -15.35 -23.06
C ASN A 257 -0.72 -16.16 -24.37
N ALA A 258 0.14 -15.83 -25.33
CA ALA A 258 0.20 -16.57 -26.59
C ALA A 258 0.86 -17.94 -26.42
N VAL A 259 0.26 -18.95 -27.05
CA VAL A 259 0.78 -20.32 -27.14
C VAL A 259 0.89 -20.76 -28.60
N TRP A 260 1.94 -21.51 -28.92
CA TRP A 260 2.11 -22.10 -30.26
C TRP A 260 1.03 -23.14 -30.54
N ALA A 261 0.42 -23.07 -31.73
CA ALA A 261 -0.39 -24.17 -32.23
C ALA A 261 0.49 -25.37 -32.59
N GLU A 262 -0.10 -26.57 -32.62
CA GLU A 262 0.59 -27.83 -32.91
C GLU A 262 1.18 -27.91 -34.32
N ASP A 263 0.69 -27.07 -35.23
CA ASP A 263 1.20 -26.92 -36.60
C ASP A 263 2.54 -26.17 -36.68
N GLY A 264 2.95 -25.50 -35.59
CA GLY A 264 4.15 -24.65 -35.50
C GLY A 264 4.12 -23.41 -36.41
N ARG A 265 2.97 -23.06 -36.98
CA ARG A 265 2.76 -21.98 -37.96
C ARG A 265 1.64 -21.02 -37.57
N SER A 266 0.87 -21.37 -36.55
CA SER A 266 -0.19 -20.56 -35.99
C SER A 266 0.02 -20.39 -34.49
N MET A 267 -0.68 -19.43 -33.89
CA MET A 267 -0.72 -19.23 -32.44
C MET A 267 -2.16 -19.09 -31.96
N PHE A 268 -2.40 -19.51 -30.72
CA PHE A 268 -3.57 -19.11 -29.94
C PHE A 268 -3.16 -18.08 -28.89
N TYR A 269 -4.03 -17.13 -28.57
CA TYR A 269 -3.73 -16.08 -27.60
C TYR A 269 -5.03 -15.51 -27.01
N LEU A 270 -4.91 -14.79 -25.89
CA LEU A 270 -6.03 -14.08 -25.27
C LEU A 270 -6.11 -12.66 -25.81
N SER A 271 -7.32 -12.22 -26.15
CA SER A 271 -7.57 -10.84 -26.61
C SER A 271 -8.92 -10.32 -26.13
N GLU A 272 -8.96 -9.04 -25.75
CA GLU A 272 -10.17 -8.32 -25.34
C GLU A 272 -10.94 -7.69 -26.50
N ARG A 273 -10.52 -7.89 -27.76
CA ARG A 273 -11.13 -7.23 -28.92
C ARG A 273 -12.63 -7.49 -29.12
N SER A 274 -13.19 -8.51 -28.47
CA SER A 274 -14.64 -8.80 -28.43
C SER A 274 -15.33 -8.29 -27.15
N GLY A 275 -14.69 -7.43 -26.36
CA GLY A 275 -15.22 -6.82 -25.13
C GLY A 275 -14.69 -7.40 -23.83
N SER A 276 -14.29 -8.68 -23.81
CA SER A 276 -13.59 -9.34 -22.70
C SER A 276 -12.67 -10.42 -23.26
N PHE A 277 -11.67 -10.84 -22.49
CA PHE A 277 -10.68 -11.82 -22.94
C PHE A 277 -11.34 -13.11 -23.42
N ASN A 278 -11.07 -13.45 -24.66
CA ASN A 278 -11.42 -14.73 -25.28
C ASN A 278 -10.20 -15.32 -25.98
N VAL A 279 -10.29 -16.60 -26.36
CA VAL A 279 -9.25 -17.26 -27.15
C VAL A 279 -9.40 -16.87 -28.62
N TRP A 280 -8.30 -16.43 -29.22
CA TRP A 280 -8.17 -16.10 -30.64
C TRP A 280 -7.06 -16.91 -31.28
N GLN A 281 -7.18 -17.18 -32.57
CA GLN A 281 -6.16 -17.85 -33.37
C GLN A 281 -5.66 -16.95 -34.48
N ARG A 282 -4.34 -16.95 -34.71
CA ARG A 282 -3.72 -16.24 -35.84
C ARG A 282 -2.72 -17.15 -36.56
N VAL A 283 -2.77 -17.15 -37.88
CA VAL A 283 -1.76 -17.79 -38.73
C VAL A 283 -0.57 -16.86 -38.90
N LEU A 284 0.65 -17.36 -38.66
CA LEU A 284 1.88 -16.56 -38.66
C LEU A 284 2.60 -16.54 -40.01
N SER A 285 2.28 -17.48 -40.91
CA SER A 285 2.85 -17.53 -42.26
C SER A 285 2.28 -16.48 -43.22
N ASP A 286 1.12 -15.91 -42.90
CA ASP A 286 0.45 -14.87 -43.69
C ASP A 286 0.09 -13.70 -42.78
N SER A 287 0.88 -12.62 -42.85
CA SER A 287 0.66 -11.43 -42.04
C SER A 287 -0.66 -10.71 -42.37
N SER A 288 -1.29 -11.00 -43.51
CA SER A 288 -2.58 -10.43 -43.92
C SER A 288 -3.79 -11.22 -43.43
N ALA A 289 -3.59 -12.42 -42.86
CA ALA A 289 -4.67 -13.21 -42.30
C ALA A 289 -5.22 -12.53 -41.03
N GLU A 290 -6.51 -12.23 -41.05
CA GLU A 290 -7.23 -11.73 -39.89
C GLU A 290 -7.34 -12.84 -38.81
N PRO A 291 -7.25 -12.48 -37.52
CA PRO A 291 -7.39 -13.46 -36.45
C PRO A 291 -8.83 -13.97 -36.34
N VAL A 292 -8.96 -15.24 -35.98
CA VAL A 292 -10.24 -15.95 -35.85
C VAL A 292 -10.55 -16.13 -34.38
N GLN A 293 -11.76 -15.74 -33.98
CA GLN A 293 -12.25 -15.95 -32.61
C GLN A 293 -12.59 -17.42 -32.38
N ILE A 294 -12.07 -18.02 -31.31
CA ILE A 294 -12.24 -19.43 -30.96
C ILE A 294 -13.30 -19.62 -29.87
N THR A 295 -13.35 -18.73 -28.88
CA THR A 295 -14.36 -18.74 -27.83
C THR A 295 -15.18 -17.44 -27.84
N GLN A 296 -16.44 -17.52 -27.39
CA GLN A 296 -17.40 -16.42 -27.41
C GLN A 296 -18.00 -16.21 -26.01
N HIS A 297 -17.16 -16.29 -24.99
CA HIS A 297 -17.57 -16.02 -23.61
C HIS A 297 -17.84 -14.53 -23.42
N GLU A 298 -18.84 -14.23 -22.60
CA GLU A 298 -19.24 -12.86 -22.28
C GLU A 298 -19.03 -12.58 -20.79
N PHE A 299 -19.04 -11.28 -20.46
CA PHE A 299 -19.03 -10.71 -19.11
C PHE A 299 -17.73 -10.90 -18.31
N LEU A 300 -17.33 -12.13 -17.98
CA LEU A 300 -16.07 -12.44 -17.30
C LEU A 300 -14.97 -12.87 -18.28
N PRO A 301 -13.68 -12.71 -17.95
CA PRO A 301 -12.61 -13.03 -18.88
C PRO A 301 -12.23 -14.52 -18.89
N VAL A 302 -11.73 -14.97 -20.03
CA VAL A 302 -10.88 -16.16 -20.13
C VAL A 302 -9.49 -15.87 -19.55
N ARG A 303 -8.92 -16.83 -18.81
CA ARG A 303 -7.60 -16.77 -18.16
C ARG A 303 -6.76 -18.01 -18.46
N PHE A 304 -5.46 -17.92 -18.23
CA PHE A 304 -4.56 -19.08 -18.15
C PHE A 304 -4.64 -20.04 -19.36
N LEU A 305 -4.51 -19.50 -20.57
CA LEU A 305 -4.57 -20.30 -21.80
C LEU A 305 -3.41 -21.30 -21.87
N SER A 306 -3.74 -22.58 -22.09
CA SER A 306 -2.78 -23.68 -22.22
C SER A 306 -3.15 -24.62 -23.38
N ILE A 307 -2.15 -25.29 -23.96
CA ILE A 307 -2.30 -26.17 -25.13
C ILE A 307 -1.45 -27.45 -25.00
N SER A 308 -1.98 -28.59 -25.46
CA SER A 308 -1.25 -29.86 -25.57
C SER A 308 -0.43 -29.95 -26.86
N GLN A 309 0.52 -30.89 -26.96
CA GLN A 309 1.24 -31.13 -28.21
C GLN A 309 0.35 -31.70 -29.32
N GLN A 310 -0.86 -32.19 -28.98
CA GLN A 310 -1.84 -32.67 -29.95
C GLN A 310 -2.76 -31.55 -30.46
N GLY A 311 -2.77 -30.39 -29.79
CA GLY A 311 -3.60 -29.22 -30.12
C GLY A 311 -4.91 -29.12 -29.33
N ASP A 312 -5.02 -29.81 -28.19
CA ASP A 312 -6.14 -29.63 -27.26
C ASP A 312 -5.91 -28.37 -26.42
N LEU A 313 -6.96 -27.62 -26.12
CA LEU A 313 -6.90 -26.38 -25.35
C LEU A 313 -7.50 -26.56 -23.95
N ALA A 314 -6.88 -25.92 -22.96
CA ALA A 314 -7.45 -25.72 -21.64
C ALA A 314 -7.28 -24.27 -21.19
N TYR A 315 -8.25 -23.73 -20.46
CA TYR A 315 -8.20 -22.37 -19.92
C TYR A 315 -9.15 -22.22 -18.73
N GLY A 316 -8.98 -21.15 -17.94
CA GLY A 316 -9.91 -20.77 -16.88
C GLY A 316 -11.01 -19.87 -17.42
N TYR A 317 -12.27 -20.14 -17.07
CA TYR A 317 -13.41 -19.23 -17.32
C TYR A 317 -14.47 -19.45 -16.24
N ASP A 318 -15.06 -18.36 -15.76
CA ASP A 318 -16.12 -18.39 -14.74
C ASP A 318 -15.73 -19.15 -13.45
N GLY A 319 -14.44 -19.09 -13.08
CA GLY A 319 -13.90 -19.80 -11.92
C GLY A 319 -13.66 -21.31 -12.13
N ASP A 320 -13.97 -21.84 -13.32
CA ASP A 320 -13.85 -23.25 -13.69
C ASP A 320 -12.76 -23.50 -14.75
N ILE A 321 -12.36 -24.77 -14.88
CA ILE A 321 -11.49 -25.23 -15.97
C ILE A 321 -12.36 -25.60 -17.17
N TRP A 322 -12.04 -25.03 -18.33
CA TRP A 322 -12.65 -25.39 -19.59
C TRP A 322 -11.66 -26.15 -20.46
N PHE A 323 -12.14 -27.20 -21.12
CA PHE A 323 -11.36 -28.03 -22.03
C PHE A 323 -12.02 -28.07 -23.40
N LYS A 324 -11.20 -27.99 -24.45
CA LYS A 324 -11.64 -28.15 -25.84
C LYS A 324 -10.70 -29.12 -26.54
N GLY A 325 -11.22 -30.29 -26.93
CA GLY A 325 -10.47 -31.17 -27.81
C GLY A 325 -10.19 -30.50 -29.15
N LYS A 326 -9.05 -30.80 -29.77
CA LYS A 326 -8.65 -30.20 -31.06
C LYS A 326 -9.77 -30.22 -32.11
N ASP A 327 -10.37 -31.39 -32.31
CA ASP A 327 -11.41 -31.64 -33.31
C ASP A 327 -12.83 -31.31 -32.80
N GLU A 328 -13.00 -30.92 -31.54
CA GLU A 328 -14.29 -30.51 -31.01
C GLU A 328 -14.64 -29.09 -31.46
N ALA A 329 -15.92 -28.82 -31.70
CA ALA A 329 -16.37 -27.47 -32.07
C ALA A 329 -16.32 -26.53 -30.87
N ASP A 330 -16.84 -26.98 -29.72
CA ASP A 330 -17.06 -26.16 -28.54
C ASP A 330 -16.25 -26.68 -27.34
N ALA A 331 -15.74 -25.76 -26.53
CA ALA A 331 -15.15 -26.06 -25.23
C ALA A 331 -16.24 -26.43 -24.20
N LYS A 332 -15.87 -27.19 -23.17
CA LYS A 332 -16.79 -27.61 -22.09
C LYS A 332 -16.15 -27.41 -20.73
N PRO A 333 -16.91 -27.04 -19.69
CA PRO A 333 -16.41 -27.01 -18.32
C PRO A 333 -16.11 -28.43 -17.83
N LEU A 334 -15.02 -28.58 -17.07
CA LEU A 334 -14.64 -29.84 -16.44
C LEU A 334 -15.19 -29.92 -15.03
N GLN A 335 -15.75 -31.07 -14.68
CA GLN A 335 -16.14 -31.35 -13.30
C GLN A 335 -14.89 -31.61 -12.45
N VAL A 336 -14.64 -30.76 -11.46
CA VAL A 336 -13.52 -30.90 -10.52
C VAL A 336 -14.06 -31.25 -9.14
N THR A 337 -13.50 -32.28 -8.50
CA THR A 337 -13.84 -32.64 -7.12
C THR A 337 -12.58 -32.70 -6.27
N ILE A 338 -12.58 -31.98 -5.15
CA ILE A 338 -11.50 -31.95 -4.17
C ILE A 338 -12.01 -32.50 -2.84
N ARG A 339 -11.22 -33.35 -2.16
CA ARG A 339 -11.59 -33.84 -0.82
C ARG A 339 -11.31 -32.77 0.23
N GLN A 340 -12.31 -32.52 1.09
CA GLN A 340 -12.21 -31.51 2.16
C GLN A 340 -11.07 -31.76 3.17
N SER A 341 -10.58 -33.00 3.31
CA SER A 341 -9.43 -33.31 4.19
C SER A 341 -8.14 -32.59 3.83
N PHE A 342 -8.05 -32.06 2.61
CA PHE A 342 -6.91 -31.31 2.10
C PHE A 342 -7.08 -29.80 2.18
N LEU A 343 -8.24 -29.31 2.66
CA LEU A 343 -8.53 -27.88 2.75
C LEU A 343 -8.61 -27.45 4.22
N SER A 344 -8.17 -26.23 4.49
CA SER A 344 -8.43 -25.58 5.77
C SER A 344 -9.94 -25.41 5.97
N LYS A 345 -10.42 -25.57 7.21
CA LYS A 345 -11.80 -25.25 7.57
C LYS A 345 -12.04 -23.74 7.74
N GLY A 346 -11.00 -22.92 7.66
CA GLY A 346 -11.05 -21.47 7.86
C GLY A 346 -11.30 -21.00 9.29
N LYS A 347 -11.83 -21.89 10.17
CA LYS A 347 -12.07 -21.59 11.58
C LYS A 347 -10.94 -22.07 12.47
N ARG A 348 -10.34 -21.16 13.24
CA ARG A 348 -9.25 -21.47 14.19
C ARG A 348 -9.32 -20.55 15.40
N PHE A 349 -8.76 -21.02 16.51
CA PHE A 349 -8.54 -20.17 17.68
C PHE A 349 -7.27 -19.36 17.45
N VAL A 350 -7.34 -18.05 17.68
CA VAL A 350 -6.21 -17.11 17.53
C VAL A 350 -6.12 -16.23 18.77
N ASN A 351 -4.92 -15.70 19.00
CA ASN A 351 -4.66 -14.67 20.00
C ASN A 351 -4.18 -13.42 19.27
N LEU A 352 -4.80 -12.27 19.55
CA LEU A 352 -4.65 -11.03 18.79
C LEU A 352 -3.90 -9.93 19.58
N ASN A 353 -3.11 -10.31 20.58
CA ASN A 353 -2.45 -9.37 21.49
C ASN A 353 -1.52 -8.34 20.81
N HIS A 354 -1.05 -8.64 19.61
CA HIS A 354 -0.12 -7.79 18.85
C HIS A 354 -0.77 -7.22 17.58
N GLU A 355 -2.10 -7.34 17.45
CA GLU A 355 -2.87 -6.83 16.30
C GLU A 355 -3.82 -5.68 16.72
N ALA A 356 -3.53 -5.04 17.86
CA ALA A 356 -4.31 -3.89 18.34
C ALA A 356 -4.03 -2.66 17.46
N THR A 357 -5.07 -2.07 16.88
CA THR A 357 -4.97 -0.92 15.96
C THR A 357 -5.50 0.38 16.56
N GLU A 358 -6.23 0.31 17.68
CA GLU A 358 -6.84 1.48 18.32
C GLU A 358 -6.95 1.27 19.83
N ILE A 359 -6.87 2.36 20.60
CA ILE A 359 -7.06 2.37 22.05
C ILE A 359 -7.93 3.53 22.54
N ALA A 360 -8.74 3.25 23.56
CA ALA A 360 -9.43 4.24 24.38
C ALA A 360 -9.32 3.88 25.86
N VAL A 361 -8.95 4.84 26.70
CA VAL A 361 -8.79 4.64 28.16
C VAL A 361 -10.11 4.93 28.86
N SER A 362 -10.48 4.11 29.85
CA SER A 362 -11.67 4.35 30.66
C SER A 362 -11.48 5.57 31.57
N PRO A 363 -12.47 6.47 31.68
CA PRO A 363 -12.35 7.68 32.50
C PRO A 363 -12.42 7.42 34.01
N VAL A 364 -12.83 6.22 34.44
CA VAL A 364 -13.10 5.92 35.86
C VAL A 364 -12.46 4.63 36.39
N ALA A 365 -12.20 3.65 35.52
CA ALA A 365 -11.70 2.35 35.92
C ALA A 365 -10.32 2.12 35.26
N PRO A 366 -9.39 1.40 35.91
CA PRO A 366 -8.09 1.06 35.34
C PRO A 366 -8.26 -0.07 34.30
N GLU A 367 -8.86 0.28 33.16
CA GLU A 367 -9.08 -0.56 32.00
C GLU A 367 -9.02 0.24 30.70
N VAL A 368 -8.63 -0.44 29.62
CA VAL A 368 -8.49 0.14 28.28
C VAL A 368 -9.33 -0.67 27.30
N ALA A 369 -10.07 0.01 26.42
CA ALA A 369 -10.70 -0.61 25.27
C ALA A 369 -9.74 -0.60 24.09
N ILE A 370 -9.65 -1.71 23.37
CA ILE A 370 -8.83 -1.86 22.17
C ILE A 370 -9.65 -2.44 21.02
N VAL A 371 -9.29 -2.07 19.79
CA VAL A 371 -9.71 -2.77 18.57
C VAL A 371 -8.58 -3.70 18.15
N ALA A 372 -8.87 -4.99 17.99
CA ALA A 372 -7.92 -5.97 17.47
C ALA A 372 -8.61 -6.85 16.43
N ARG A 373 -8.09 -6.83 15.20
CA ARG A 373 -8.65 -7.56 14.05
C ARG A 373 -10.16 -7.35 13.85
N GLY A 374 -10.62 -6.11 13.94
CA GLY A 374 -12.03 -5.76 13.83
C GLY A 374 -12.82 -5.86 15.12
N ASP A 375 -12.50 -6.77 16.06
CA ASP A 375 -13.22 -6.91 17.32
C ASP A 375 -12.80 -5.90 18.41
N VAL A 376 -13.76 -5.52 19.26
CA VAL A 376 -13.56 -4.71 20.47
C VAL A 376 -13.30 -5.58 21.70
N TYR A 377 -12.24 -5.26 22.43
CA TYR A 377 -11.90 -5.86 23.73
C TYR A 377 -11.76 -4.77 24.78
N VAL A 378 -12.05 -5.09 26.05
CA VAL A 378 -11.69 -4.26 27.20
C VAL A 378 -10.75 -5.05 28.11
N VAL A 379 -9.57 -4.49 28.37
CA VAL A 379 -8.48 -5.11 29.12
C VAL A 379 -8.30 -4.38 30.45
N SER A 380 -8.36 -5.11 31.56
CA SER A 380 -7.99 -4.57 32.87
C SER A 380 -6.49 -4.32 32.95
N LEU A 381 -6.10 -3.10 33.24
CA LEU A 381 -4.70 -2.71 33.43
C LEU A 381 -4.11 -3.34 34.71
N LEU A 382 -4.94 -3.51 35.75
CA LEU A 382 -4.51 -4.13 37.01
C LEU A 382 -4.14 -5.62 36.93
N SER A 383 -4.77 -6.37 36.01
CA SER A 383 -4.74 -7.84 36.05
C SER A 383 -4.60 -8.53 34.70
N GLY A 384 -4.69 -7.79 33.59
CA GLY A 384 -4.76 -8.35 32.24
C GLY A 384 -6.06 -9.09 31.93
N ALA A 385 -7.05 -9.06 32.83
CA ALA A 385 -8.34 -9.69 32.59
C ALA A 385 -9.03 -9.02 31.39
N THR A 386 -9.23 -9.80 30.32
CA THR A 386 -9.82 -9.31 29.07
C THR A 386 -11.30 -9.70 28.96
N LYS A 387 -12.13 -8.73 28.57
CA LYS A 387 -13.50 -8.92 28.13
C LYS A 387 -13.60 -8.66 26.64
N ARG A 388 -13.93 -9.67 25.85
CA ARG A 388 -14.33 -9.47 24.45
C ARG A 388 -15.76 -8.92 24.38
N VAL A 389 -15.91 -7.71 23.83
CA VAL A 389 -17.18 -6.97 23.74
C VAL A 389 -17.95 -7.37 22.50
N THR A 390 -17.33 -7.30 21.32
CA THR A 390 -17.96 -7.68 20.05
C THR A 390 -17.51 -9.06 19.61
N LYS A 391 -18.35 -9.71 18.79
CA LYS A 391 -18.10 -11.06 18.25
C LYS A 391 -18.56 -11.12 16.81
N THR A 392 -17.98 -10.27 15.97
CA THR A 392 -18.37 -10.15 14.56
C THR A 392 -17.17 -10.38 13.65
N PRO A 393 -17.42 -10.81 12.40
CA PRO A 393 -16.38 -10.82 11.38
C PRO A 393 -16.12 -9.45 10.73
N GLN A 394 -17.03 -8.48 10.93
CA GLN A 394 -16.94 -7.11 10.42
C GLN A 394 -15.96 -6.28 11.26
N ALA A 395 -15.53 -5.13 10.73
CA ALA A 395 -14.69 -4.22 11.50
C ALA A 395 -15.52 -3.36 12.47
N GLU A 396 -14.97 -3.16 13.66
CA GLU A 396 -15.30 -2.08 14.57
C GLU A 396 -14.14 -1.07 14.67
N ARG A 397 -14.46 0.22 14.82
CA ARG A 397 -13.50 1.34 14.93
C ARG A 397 -14.06 2.46 15.81
N TYR A 398 -13.22 3.42 16.19
CA TYR A 398 -13.59 4.69 16.81
C TYR A 398 -14.23 4.56 18.21
N LEU A 399 -13.46 3.99 19.14
CA LEU A 399 -13.85 3.72 20.52
C LEU A 399 -14.05 5.02 21.32
N SER A 400 -15.18 5.14 22.03
CA SER A 400 -15.44 6.25 22.95
C SER A 400 -16.20 5.79 24.20
N PHE A 401 -15.55 5.89 25.37
CA PHE A 401 -16.22 5.62 26.65
C PHE A 401 -17.20 6.74 27.02
N SER A 402 -18.30 6.37 27.68
CA SER A 402 -19.08 7.34 28.46
C SER A 402 -18.26 7.84 29.64
N ASN A 403 -18.56 9.04 30.13
CA ASN A 403 -17.85 9.64 31.27
C ASN A 403 -17.94 8.81 32.57
N ASP A 404 -18.99 8.00 32.74
CA ASP A 404 -19.11 7.07 33.86
C ASP A 404 -18.39 5.72 33.64
N GLY A 405 -17.77 5.51 32.47
CA GLY A 405 -17.06 4.30 32.05
C GLY A 405 -17.92 3.04 31.94
N LEU A 406 -19.25 3.15 32.04
CA LEU A 406 -20.16 2.00 32.01
C LEU A 406 -20.69 1.69 30.60
N SER A 407 -20.37 2.55 29.65
CA SER A 407 -20.77 2.45 28.25
C SER A 407 -19.60 2.73 27.30
N LEU A 408 -19.65 2.15 26.11
CA LEU A 408 -18.66 2.28 25.06
C LEU A 408 -19.37 2.44 23.71
N LEU A 409 -19.08 3.52 22.99
CA LEU A 409 -19.45 3.73 21.58
C LEU A 409 -18.34 3.23 20.67
N TYR A 410 -18.75 2.82 19.48
CA TYR A 410 -17.88 2.52 18.34
C TYR A 410 -18.73 2.52 17.07
N ALA A 411 -18.08 2.67 15.92
CA ALA A 411 -18.71 2.40 14.63
C ALA A 411 -18.43 0.96 14.23
N SER A 412 -19.39 0.31 13.57
CA SER A 412 -19.20 -1.01 12.98
C SER A 412 -19.83 -1.07 11.60
N GLU A 413 -19.11 -1.67 10.65
CA GLU A 413 -19.60 -1.82 9.28
C GLU A 413 -20.45 -3.10 9.14
N ARG A 414 -21.64 -3.07 9.74
CA ARG A 414 -22.61 -4.17 9.68
C ARG A 414 -23.75 -3.78 8.74
N ASN A 415 -24.30 -4.74 8.02
CA ASN A 415 -25.44 -4.52 7.11
C ASN A 415 -25.20 -3.54 5.94
N GLY A 416 -23.95 -3.24 5.60
CA GLY A 416 -23.59 -2.52 4.38
C GLY A 416 -23.36 -1.02 4.51
N ASN A 417 -23.33 -0.46 5.73
CA ASN A 417 -22.81 0.87 6.02
C ASN A 417 -22.07 0.85 7.36
N TRP A 418 -21.29 1.88 7.67
CA TRP A 418 -20.81 2.11 9.03
C TRP A 418 -21.95 2.66 9.89
N ASP A 419 -22.29 1.94 10.95
CA ASP A 419 -23.31 2.36 11.92
C ASP A 419 -22.72 2.53 13.31
N VAL A 420 -23.33 3.39 14.12
CA VAL A 420 -22.96 3.62 15.51
C VAL A 420 -23.59 2.56 16.40
N PHE A 421 -22.74 1.89 17.18
CA PHE A 421 -23.12 0.91 18.19
C PHE A 421 -22.73 1.41 19.57
N HIS A 422 -23.48 0.93 20.56
CA HIS A 422 -23.30 1.23 21.96
C HIS A 422 -23.33 -0.07 22.76
N SER A 423 -22.23 -0.37 23.45
CA SER A 423 -22.15 -1.46 24.41
C SER A 423 -22.15 -0.93 25.84
N TYR A 424 -22.88 -1.57 26.76
CA TYR A 424 -22.93 -1.17 28.16
C TYR A 424 -23.07 -2.36 29.12
N ILE A 425 -22.64 -2.16 30.36
CA ILE A 425 -22.83 -3.17 31.42
C ILE A 425 -24.18 -3.00 32.10
N ASN A 426 -24.94 -4.09 32.24
CA ASN A 426 -26.30 -4.04 32.79
C ASN A 426 -26.47 -4.84 34.11
N ASP A 427 -25.38 -5.32 34.69
CA ASP A 427 -25.36 -6.10 35.91
C ASP A 427 -24.89 -5.26 37.12
N THR A 428 -24.29 -5.91 38.14
CA THR A 428 -23.69 -5.23 39.30
C THR A 428 -22.20 -4.97 39.15
N GLY A 429 -21.63 -5.20 37.95
CA GLY A 429 -20.25 -4.87 37.64
C GLY A 429 -19.97 -3.38 37.85
N ARG A 430 -18.70 -3.05 38.10
CA ARG A 430 -18.24 -1.66 38.24
C ARG A 430 -17.36 -1.21 37.08
N SER A 431 -17.13 -2.09 36.12
CA SER A 431 -16.29 -1.93 34.95
C SER A 431 -16.62 -3.02 33.93
N PHE A 432 -16.19 -2.90 32.68
CA PHE A 432 -16.40 -3.95 31.66
C PHE A 432 -15.64 -5.23 32.01
N SER A 433 -14.41 -5.10 32.52
CA SER A 433 -13.58 -6.23 32.93
C SER A 433 -14.17 -7.06 34.08
N THR A 434 -14.96 -6.44 34.97
CA THR A 434 -15.59 -7.11 36.13
C THR A 434 -17.05 -7.53 35.90
N SER A 435 -17.67 -7.05 34.83
CA SER A 435 -19.06 -7.38 34.49
C SER A 435 -19.18 -8.80 33.91
N PHE A 436 -20.30 -9.46 34.15
CA PHE A 436 -20.68 -10.72 33.51
C PHE A 436 -21.53 -10.48 32.26
N ASP A 437 -22.34 -9.43 32.26
CA ASP A 437 -23.33 -9.14 31.23
C ASP A 437 -23.03 -7.80 30.54
N VAL A 438 -22.49 -7.90 29.32
CA VAL A 438 -22.35 -6.79 28.38
C VAL A 438 -23.50 -6.86 27.37
N VAL A 439 -24.23 -5.76 27.21
CA VAL A 439 -25.30 -5.62 26.22
C VAL A 439 -24.85 -4.68 25.13
N GLU A 440 -25.18 -5.01 23.89
CA GLU A 440 -24.92 -4.20 22.70
C GLU A 440 -26.26 -3.71 22.12
N GLU A 441 -26.31 -2.44 21.74
CA GLU A 441 -27.44 -1.79 21.06
C GLU A 441 -26.92 -1.02 19.83
N GLN A 442 -27.61 -1.18 18.70
CA GLN A 442 -27.37 -0.38 17.50
C GLN A 442 -28.11 0.96 17.63
N LEU A 443 -27.38 2.07 17.49
CA LEU A 443 -27.92 3.42 17.61
C LEU A 443 -28.28 4.04 16.26
N SER A 444 -27.65 3.65 15.16
CA SER A 444 -28.00 4.11 13.81
C SER A 444 -28.24 2.95 12.86
N ASP A 445 -29.06 3.17 11.83
CA ASP A 445 -29.34 2.21 10.75
C ASP A 445 -29.79 3.00 9.51
N GLU A 446 -28.95 3.94 9.07
CA GLU A 446 -29.22 4.81 7.92
C GLU A 446 -28.39 4.36 6.73
N ALA A 447 -28.85 4.64 5.51
CA ALA A 447 -28.13 4.27 4.28
C ALA A 447 -26.97 5.23 3.95
N VAL A 448 -26.17 5.57 4.96
CA VAL A 448 -24.99 6.45 4.92
C VAL A 448 -23.98 5.97 5.96
N ASP A 449 -22.69 6.22 5.73
CA ASP A 449 -21.67 5.88 6.72
C ASP A 449 -21.71 6.87 7.89
N GLN A 450 -21.81 6.36 9.12
CA GLN A 450 -21.74 7.10 10.37
C GLN A 450 -20.55 6.59 11.19
N THR A 451 -19.51 7.42 11.30
CA THR A 451 -18.21 7.04 11.87
C THR A 451 -17.77 8.02 12.94
N GLN A 452 -16.69 7.71 13.66
CA GLN A 452 -16.10 8.56 14.70
C GLN A 452 -17.07 8.97 15.84
N PRO A 453 -17.98 8.12 16.35
CA PRO A 453 -18.89 8.52 17.42
C PRO A 453 -18.12 8.91 18.69
N LEU A 454 -18.49 10.05 19.29
CA LEU A 454 -17.83 10.60 20.47
C LEU A 454 -18.86 11.15 21.46
N TYR A 455 -18.88 10.61 22.69
CA TYR A 455 -19.70 11.14 23.77
C TYR A 455 -19.28 12.57 24.15
N SER A 456 -20.25 13.43 24.44
CA SER A 456 -19.99 14.66 25.16
C SER A 456 -19.57 14.36 26.61
N PRO A 457 -18.74 15.21 27.26
CA PRO A 457 -18.34 15.03 28.65
C PRO A 457 -19.50 14.85 29.64
N ASP A 458 -20.65 15.49 29.41
CA ASP A 458 -21.86 15.33 30.22
C ASP A 458 -22.68 14.06 29.90
N GLY A 459 -22.32 13.32 28.85
CA GLY A 459 -23.00 12.11 28.38
C GLY A 459 -24.37 12.33 27.74
N THR A 460 -24.75 13.57 27.44
CA THR A 460 -26.08 13.90 26.89
C THR A 460 -26.13 13.98 25.36
N LYS A 461 -24.96 14.04 24.70
CA LYS A 461 -24.84 14.20 23.25
C LYS A 461 -23.80 13.25 22.66
N ILE A 462 -23.93 12.98 21.36
CA ILE A 462 -22.98 12.20 20.57
C ILE A 462 -22.60 13.01 19.34
N ALA A 463 -21.32 13.32 19.17
CA ALA A 463 -20.78 13.84 17.92
C ALA A 463 -20.42 12.68 17.00
N TYR A 464 -20.67 12.79 15.71
CA TYR A 464 -20.30 11.78 14.73
C TYR A 464 -20.09 12.40 13.35
N ARG A 465 -19.31 11.71 12.53
CA ARG A 465 -19.13 12.02 11.11
C ARG A 465 -20.17 11.29 10.29
N GLU A 466 -20.75 11.97 9.29
CA GLU A 466 -21.57 11.33 8.26
C GLU A 466 -20.85 11.40 6.90
N ASN A 467 -20.66 10.24 6.28
CA ASN A 467 -19.81 10.03 5.11
C ASN A 467 -18.42 10.65 5.32
N SER A 468 -17.77 11.11 4.25
CA SER A 468 -16.43 11.73 4.33
C SER A 468 -16.47 13.25 4.52
N ASN A 469 -17.64 13.88 4.71
CA ASN A 469 -17.77 15.32 4.46
C ASN A 469 -18.73 16.09 5.38
N SER A 470 -19.26 15.46 6.44
CA SER A 470 -20.18 16.14 7.37
C SER A 470 -19.90 15.78 8.82
N ILE A 471 -20.09 16.74 9.74
CA ILE A 471 -20.07 16.53 11.20
C ILE A 471 -21.45 16.87 11.77
N LYS A 472 -21.98 15.96 12.57
CA LYS A 472 -23.28 16.08 13.23
C LYS A 472 -23.17 15.85 14.73
N VAL A 473 -24.14 16.40 15.46
CA VAL A 473 -24.36 16.15 16.89
C VAL A 473 -25.76 15.64 17.08
N TYR A 474 -25.91 14.49 17.75
CA TYR A 474 -27.16 13.93 18.20
C TYR A 474 -27.36 14.23 19.70
N ASP A 475 -28.50 14.85 20.04
CA ASP A 475 -28.97 15.07 21.40
C ASP A 475 -29.80 13.86 21.84
N ILE A 476 -29.29 13.14 22.84
CA ILE A 476 -29.86 11.86 23.30
C ILE A 476 -31.18 12.10 24.05
N GLU A 477 -31.31 13.20 24.78
CA GLU A 477 -32.50 13.48 25.58
C GLU A 477 -33.67 13.94 24.72
N ASN A 478 -33.38 14.76 23.70
CA ASN A 478 -34.37 15.37 22.84
C ASN A 478 -34.68 14.55 21.57
N ASP A 479 -33.89 13.50 21.28
CA ASP A 479 -34.02 12.67 20.07
C ASP A 479 -33.98 13.53 18.80
N SER A 480 -32.92 14.35 18.69
CA SER A 480 -32.76 15.30 17.58
C SER A 480 -31.30 15.48 17.21
N TYR A 481 -31.01 15.85 15.96
CA TYR A 481 -29.65 16.08 15.49
C TYR A 481 -29.45 17.47 14.89
N HIS A 482 -28.20 17.93 14.93
CA HIS A 482 -27.72 19.19 14.39
C HIS A 482 -26.57 18.94 13.42
N VAL A 483 -26.63 19.55 12.23
CA VAL A 483 -25.52 19.53 11.27
C VAL A 483 -24.62 20.72 11.56
N LEU A 484 -23.35 20.46 11.90
CA LEU A 484 -22.41 21.53 12.26
C LEU A 484 -21.49 21.93 11.10
N LEU A 485 -21.09 20.95 10.28
CA LEU A 485 -20.42 21.16 8.99
C LEU A 485 -21.06 20.24 7.95
N ASP A 486 -21.32 20.77 6.76
CA ASP A 486 -21.87 20.01 5.63
C ASP A 486 -20.82 19.73 4.54
N SER A 487 -21.24 18.99 3.51
CA SER A 487 -20.39 18.53 2.40
C SER A 487 -19.71 19.62 1.58
N SER A 488 -20.11 20.89 1.72
CA SER A 488 -19.46 22.04 1.07
C SER A 488 -18.34 22.64 1.93
N GLN A 489 -18.28 22.26 3.21
CA GLN A 489 -17.42 22.87 4.21
C GLN A 489 -16.33 21.93 4.73
N LEU A 490 -16.39 20.63 4.45
CA LEU A 490 -15.47 19.63 4.99
C LEU A 490 -15.22 18.52 3.97
N TYR A 491 -13.99 18.01 3.94
CA TYR A 491 -13.65 16.80 3.23
C TYR A 491 -12.56 16.02 3.98
N SER A 492 -12.79 14.74 4.13
CA SER A 492 -11.89 13.75 4.71
C SER A 492 -11.44 12.82 3.59
N TYR A 493 -10.13 12.80 3.34
CA TYR A 493 -9.52 12.01 2.28
C TYR A 493 -9.37 10.55 2.73
N VAL A 494 -8.86 10.33 3.94
CA VAL A 494 -8.74 9.00 4.56
C VAL A 494 -9.49 8.93 5.89
N ASP A 495 -9.86 7.73 6.32
CA ASP A 495 -10.76 7.49 7.47
C ASP A 495 -10.30 8.09 8.81
N GLN A 496 -9.02 8.44 8.98
CA GLN A 496 -8.45 8.98 10.21
C GLN A 496 -7.83 10.39 10.06
N ASP A 497 -8.01 11.08 8.92
CA ASP A 497 -7.42 12.42 8.71
C ASP A 497 -8.20 13.59 9.34
N LEU A 498 -9.30 13.27 10.03
CA LEU A 498 -10.18 14.23 10.66
C LEU A 498 -10.27 13.92 12.16
N SER A 499 -10.04 14.94 12.98
CA SER A 499 -10.20 14.89 14.42
C SER A 499 -11.18 15.99 14.88
N TYR A 500 -11.89 15.70 15.96
CA TYR A 500 -12.66 16.69 16.70
C TYR A 500 -12.73 16.33 18.17
N GLU A 501 -12.87 17.37 19.00
CA GLU A 501 -12.95 17.23 20.45
C GLU A 501 -14.04 18.13 21.02
N TRP A 502 -14.70 17.66 22.07
CA TRP A 502 -15.67 18.42 22.84
C TRP A 502 -15.00 19.43 23.76
N SER A 503 -15.62 20.59 23.94
CA SER A 503 -15.28 21.43 25.09
C SER A 503 -15.67 20.70 26.40
N PRO A 504 -14.95 20.90 27.50
CA PRO A 504 -15.24 20.25 28.79
C PRO A 504 -16.67 20.48 29.31
N ASP A 505 -17.30 21.60 28.94
CA ASP A 505 -18.68 21.96 29.29
C ASP A 505 -19.75 21.40 28.31
N SER A 506 -19.33 20.59 27.34
CA SER A 506 -20.19 19.97 26.31
C SER A 506 -20.94 20.96 25.40
N GLN A 507 -20.52 22.23 25.35
CA GLN A 507 -21.20 23.28 24.58
C GLN A 507 -20.65 23.47 23.16
N TYR A 508 -19.41 23.07 22.91
CA TYR A 508 -18.72 23.28 21.64
C TYR A 508 -17.97 22.04 21.18
N LEU A 509 -17.70 22.00 19.88
CA LEU A 509 -16.75 21.10 19.24
C LEU A 509 -15.68 21.91 18.53
N VAL A 510 -14.43 21.47 18.59
CA VAL A 510 -13.34 22.03 17.78
C VAL A 510 -12.90 21.02 16.73
N THR A 511 -12.67 21.48 15.50
CA THR A 511 -12.23 20.65 14.38
C THR A 511 -11.60 21.51 13.29
N ARG A 512 -11.22 20.91 12.16
CA ARG A 512 -10.85 21.62 10.93
C ARG A 512 -12.02 21.69 9.95
N ASN A 513 -12.04 22.73 9.11
CA ASN A 513 -12.87 22.77 7.90
C ASN A 513 -12.06 22.37 6.65
N ARG A 514 -12.73 22.26 5.50
CA ARG A 514 -12.20 21.93 4.16
C ARG A 514 -11.40 20.62 4.13
N ALA A 515 -10.53 20.43 3.15
CA ALA A 515 -9.59 19.31 3.08
C ALA A 515 -8.30 19.68 3.83
N SER A 516 -7.52 18.67 4.25
CA SER A 516 -6.34 18.87 5.10
C SER A 516 -5.35 19.91 4.56
N TYR A 517 -5.09 19.94 3.25
CA TYR A 517 -4.12 20.82 2.60
C TYR A 517 -4.51 22.31 2.55
N ASN A 518 -5.76 22.67 2.85
CA ASN A 518 -6.23 24.07 2.87
C ASN A 518 -7.20 24.35 4.03
N ALA A 519 -7.08 23.55 5.08
CA ALA A 519 -7.94 23.55 6.24
C ALA A 519 -7.67 24.72 7.18
N ASP A 520 -8.72 25.18 7.85
CA ASP A 520 -8.61 26.06 9.00
C ASP A 520 -9.31 25.44 10.23
N ILE A 521 -8.81 25.72 11.43
CA ILE A 521 -9.45 25.34 12.68
C ILE A 521 -10.71 26.18 12.90
N VAL A 522 -11.80 25.50 13.25
CA VAL A 522 -13.11 26.09 13.52
C VAL A 522 -13.68 25.58 14.84
N LEU A 523 -14.40 26.47 15.52
CA LEU A 523 -15.16 26.18 16.74
C LEU A 523 -16.65 26.17 16.40
N LEU A 524 -17.34 25.11 16.79
CA LEU A 524 -18.72 24.81 16.42
C LEU A 524 -19.58 24.76 17.68
N LYS A 525 -20.69 25.51 17.73
CA LYS A 525 -21.66 25.38 18.82
C LYS A 525 -22.42 24.08 18.65
N ALA A 526 -22.48 23.25 19.69
CA ALA A 526 -22.97 21.88 19.61
C ALA A 526 -24.46 21.74 19.20
N ASP A 527 -25.27 22.77 19.46
CA ASP A 527 -26.69 22.83 19.08
C ASP A 527 -26.92 23.46 17.68
N GLY A 528 -25.86 23.80 16.95
CA GLY A 528 -25.93 24.43 15.63
C GLY A 528 -26.60 25.82 15.61
N SER A 529 -26.81 26.46 16.78
CA SER A 529 -27.48 27.76 16.89
C SER A 529 -26.65 28.92 16.34
N GLU A 530 -25.33 28.74 16.25
CA GLU A 530 -24.38 29.73 15.75
C GLU A 530 -23.60 29.19 14.55
N LYS A 531 -23.16 30.12 13.69
CA LYS A 531 -22.27 29.75 12.58
C LYS A 531 -20.90 29.34 13.12
N PRO A 532 -20.18 28.43 12.43
CA PRO A 532 -18.80 28.09 12.77
C PRO A 532 -17.95 29.34 13.00
N LEU A 533 -17.32 29.43 14.17
CA LEU A 533 -16.36 30.48 14.49
C LEU A 533 -14.98 30.07 13.97
N GLN A 534 -14.43 30.89 13.10
CA GLN A 534 -13.11 30.68 12.51
C GLN A 534 -12.01 30.98 13.56
N ILE A 535 -11.26 29.96 13.98
CA ILE A 535 -10.15 30.09 14.94
C ILE A 535 -8.86 30.49 14.20
N THR A 536 -8.55 29.79 13.12
CA THR A 536 -7.44 30.14 12.20
C THR A 536 -7.98 30.63 10.87
N ASN A 537 -7.23 31.47 10.17
CA ASN A 537 -7.52 31.89 8.80
C ASN A 537 -6.19 32.08 8.08
N THR A 538 -5.54 30.97 7.72
CA THR A 538 -4.17 30.97 7.23
C THR A 538 -4.04 30.26 5.88
N GLY A 539 -2.87 30.37 5.26
CA GLY A 539 -2.50 29.60 4.07
C GLY A 539 -1.64 28.39 4.41
N PHE A 540 -1.73 27.92 5.66
CA PHE A 540 -0.94 26.82 6.21
C PHE A 540 -1.84 25.61 6.45
N ILE A 541 -1.24 24.44 6.60
CA ILE A 541 -1.93 23.22 6.97
C ILE A 541 -2.16 23.26 8.48
N GLU A 542 -3.41 23.14 8.90
CA GLU A 542 -3.84 23.18 10.30
C GLU A 542 -4.59 21.86 10.63
N GLY A 543 -4.23 21.20 11.74
CA GLY A 543 -4.78 19.89 12.11
C GLY A 543 -4.82 19.61 13.60
N GLU A 544 -5.44 18.49 13.98
CA GLU A 544 -5.46 17.95 15.34
C GLU A 544 -5.84 18.94 16.47
N PRO A 545 -6.90 19.76 16.32
CA PRO A 545 -7.24 20.71 17.37
C PRO A 545 -7.81 20.00 18.60
N LYS A 546 -7.44 20.53 19.78
CA LYS A 546 -7.82 20.04 21.10
C LYS A 546 -8.16 21.17 22.06
N PHE A 547 -8.96 20.89 23.09
CA PHE A 547 -9.27 21.85 24.16
C PHE A 547 -8.31 21.74 25.33
N SER A 548 -8.09 22.84 26.05
CA SER A 548 -7.56 22.76 27.42
C SER A 548 -8.59 22.15 28.37
N HIS A 549 -8.12 21.57 29.49
CA HIS A 549 -8.96 20.93 30.49
C HIS A 549 -10.00 21.88 31.13
N ASP A 550 -9.67 23.18 31.24
CA ASP A 550 -10.57 24.23 31.74
C ASP A 550 -11.52 24.80 30.66
N GLY A 551 -11.36 24.39 29.40
CA GLY A 551 -12.15 24.84 28.26
C GLY A 551 -11.87 26.26 27.80
N GLN A 552 -10.79 26.91 28.25
CA GLN A 552 -10.48 28.31 27.95
C GLN A 552 -9.42 28.50 26.85
N MET A 553 -8.81 27.42 26.36
CA MET A 553 -7.83 27.42 25.28
C MET A 553 -8.12 26.34 24.24
N ILE A 554 -7.66 26.59 23.02
CA ILE A 554 -7.62 25.60 21.93
C ILE A 554 -6.18 25.52 21.45
N TYR A 555 -5.64 24.31 21.30
CA TYR A 555 -4.31 24.08 20.73
C TYR A 555 -4.38 23.10 19.56
N TRP A 556 -3.47 23.22 18.59
CA TRP A 556 -3.52 22.46 17.33
C TRP A 556 -2.14 22.37 16.68
N SER A 557 -1.97 21.44 15.73
CA SER A 557 -0.75 21.30 14.93
C SER A 557 -0.81 22.14 13.65
N THR A 558 0.31 22.76 13.27
CA THR A 558 0.38 23.66 12.12
C THR A 558 1.71 23.55 11.39
N ASP A 559 1.69 23.70 10.06
CA ASP A 559 2.91 23.74 9.23
C ASP A 559 3.54 25.15 9.07
N ARG A 560 3.02 26.12 9.84
CA ARG A 560 3.32 27.56 9.72
C ARG A 560 4.79 27.92 9.88
N ASN A 561 5.47 27.26 10.81
CA ASN A 561 6.89 27.50 11.12
C ASN A 561 7.78 26.31 10.80
N SER A 562 7.19 25.30 10.17
CA SER A 562 7.76 23.97 10.10
C SER A 562 8.99 23.90 9.23
N LEU A 563 9.86 22.96 9.58
CA LEU A 563 10.90 22.51 8.68
C LEU A 563 10.21 21.94 7.43
N ARG A 564 10.64 22.44 6.28
CA ARG A 564 10.19 21.98 4.97
C ARG A 564 11.34 21.26 4.28
N ASP A 565 11.00 20.21 3.56
CA ASP A 565 11.95 19.57 2.66
C ASP A 565 12.16 20.42 1.40
N ILE A 566 13.04 19.96 0.53
CA ILE A 566 13.40 20.65 -0.71
C ILE A 566 12.22 20.81 -1.66
N ASP A 567 11.27 19.88 -1.65
CA ASP A 567 10.02 19.91 -2.42
C ASP A 567 8.94 20.83 -1.82
N LYS A 568 9.28 21.53 -0.73
CA LYS A 568 8.47 22.50 0.02
C LYS A 568 7.38 21.90 0.89
N TRP A 569 7.24 20.57 0.96
CA TRP A 569 6.35 19.93 1.91
C TRP A 569 6.90 20.05 3.33
N ALA A 570 6.00 20.22 4.31
CA ALA A 570 6.40 20.23 5.71
C ALA A 570 6.68 18.80 6.18
N VAL A 571 7.86 18.57 6.76
CA VAL A 571 8.28 17.27 7.31
C VAL A 571 8.15 17.20 8.83
N GLN A 572 7.84 18.34 9.43
CA GLN A 572 7.60 18.54 10.85
C GLN A 572 6.39 19.46 10.99
N SER A 573 5.87 19.60 12.20
CA SER A 573 4.82 20.53 12.56
C SER A 573 5.21 21.32 13.82
N ASP A 574 4.43 22.36 14.10
CA ASP A 574 4.49 23.13 15.33
C ASP A 574 3.16 23.05 16.07
N ILE A 575 3.17 23.12 17.39
CA ILE A 575 1.94 23.23 18.17
C ILE A 575 1.72 24.69 18.54
N TYR A 576 0.55 25.19 18.16
CA TYR A 576 0.07 26.51 18.50
C TYR A 576 -1.08 26.40 19.50
N LEU A 577 -1.28 27.44 20.30
CA LEU A 577 -2.46 27.59 21.14
C LEU A 577 -3.08 28.96 20.96
N THR A 578 -4.39 29.06 21.17
CA THR A 578 -5.10 30.32 21.30
C THR A 578 -5.90 30.35 22.59
N VAL A 579 -5.84 31.48 23.29
CA VAL A 579 -6.63 31.71 24.51
C VAL A 579 -7.94 32.41 24.14
N LEU A 580 -9.07 31.82 24.56
CA LEU A 580 -10.38 32.15 24.03
C LEU A 580 -10.90 33.51 24.54
N ASN A 581 -10.50 33.96 25.73
CA ASN A 581 -10.88 35.24 26.32
C ASN A 581 -9.72 35.97 27.02
N GLN A 582 -9.91 37.25 27.34
CA GLN A 582 -8.86 38.11 27.93
C GLN A 582 -8.51 37.75 29.37
N GLU A 583 -9.46 37.24 30.15
CA GLU A 583 -9.24 36.86 31.55
C GLU A 583 -8.33 35.64 31.63
N ALA A 584 -8.63 34.60 30.85
CA ALA A 584 -7.78 33.42 30.72
C ALA A 584 -6.39 33.78 30.19
N ASP A 585 -6.27 34.71 29.23
CA ASP A 585 -4.97 35.15 28.70
C ASP A 585 -4.13 35.88 29.76
N PHE A 586 -4.79 36.70 30.59
CA PHE A 586 -4.14 37.36 31.73
C PHE A 586 -3.69 36.32 32.77
N ASN A 587 -4.53 35.36 33.11
CA ASN A 587 -4.22 34.32 34.09
C ASN A 587 -3.09 33.40 33.63
N TRP A 588 -3.11 32.97 32.37
CA TRP A 588 -2.08 32.14 31.78
C TRP A 588 -0.71 32.82 31.81
N LYS A 589 -0.64 34.14 31.55
CA LYS A 589 0.60 34.93 31.52
C LYS A 589 1.17 35.34 32.88
N LYS A 590 0.54 34.94 33.99
CA LYS A 590 1.06 35.28 35.31
C LYS A 590 2.45 34.69 35.51
N ASP A 591 3.35 35.51 36.06
CA ASP A 591 4.67 35.05 36.48
C ASP A 591 4.59 34.28 37.80
N ASP A 592 5.68 33.60 38.16
CA ASP A 592 5.76 32.77 39.37
C ASP A 592 5.50 33.59 40.65
N GLU A 593 5.90 34.86 40.69
CA GLU A 593 5.68 35.74 41.85
C GLU A 593 4.20 36.09 42.00
N GLN A 594 3.52 36.38 40.90
CA GLN A 594 2.08 36.65 40.86
C GLN A 594 1.26 35.42 41.27
N ARG A 595 1.64 34.22 40.80
CA ARG A 595 0.98 32.96 41.17
C ARG A 595 1.18 32.64 42.64
N TRP A 596 2.42 32.69 43.12
CA TRP A 596 2.73 32.49 44.53
C TRP A 596 1.95 33.47 45.43
N LEU A 597 1.87 34.75 45.05
CA LEU A 597 1.09 35.75 45.79
C LEU A 597 -0.41 35.44 45.82
N GLU A 598 -0.96 34.85 44.76
CA GLU A 598 -2.36 34.43 44.71
C GLU A 598 -2.61 33.18 45.55
N GLU A 599 -1.70 32.20 45.51
CA GLU A 599 -1.75 31.01 46.36
C GLU A 599 -1.70 31.39 47.85
N GLU A 600 -0.77 32.25 48.26
CA GLU A 600 -0.68 32.73 49.65
C GLU A 600 -1.97 33.47 50.08
N ARG A 601 -2.57 34.25 49.18
CA ARG A 601 -3.85 34.95 49.44
C ARG A 601 -5.03 33.99 49.52
N ALA A 602 -5.05 32.93 48.70
CA ALA A 602 -6.06 31.89 48.75
C ALA A 602 -5.99 31.13 50.08
N VAL A 603 -4.76 30.76 50.50
CA VAL A 603 -4.50 30.15 51.82
C VAL A 603 -4.97 31.06 52.97
N ASP A 604 -4.66 32.37 52.91
CA ASP A 604 -5.09 33.36 53.92
C ASP A 604 -6.62 33.56 53.98
N SER A 605 -7.32 33.33 52.87
CA SER A 605 -8.78 33.45 52.77
C SER A 605 -9.55 32.14 52.98
N GLY A 606 -8.84 31.02 53.11
CA GLY A 606 -9.43 29.68 53.28
C GLY A 606 -9.98 29.08 52.00
N GLU A 607 -9.55 29.58 50.83
CA GLU A 607 -9.81 28.99 49.52
C GLU A 607 -8.70 27.98 49.18
N GLU A 608 -9.03 26.83 48.60
CA GLU A 608 -8.03 25.84 48.17
C GLU A 608 -7.32 26.33 46.89
N PRO A 609 -5.98 26.49 46.89
CA PRO A 609 -5.23 26.85 45.70
C PRO A 609 -5.10 25.66 44.75
N GLY A 610 -5.41 25.85 43.46
CA GLY A 610 -4.87 25.00 42.38
C GLY A 610 -5.82 24.04 41.65
N GLU A 611 -7.08 23.83 42.08
CA GLU A 611 -8.04 23.04 41.28
C GLU A 611 -8.82 23.93 40.29
N GLN A 612 -8.38 23.96 39.02
CA GLN A 612 -9.17 24.55 37.93
C GLN A 612 -10.20 23.53 37.43
N ALA A 613 -11.33 23.43 38.13
CA ALA A 613 -12.47 22.67 37.65
C ALA A 613 -12.93 23.21 36.27
N PRO A 614 -13.48 22.36 35.38
CA PRO A 614 -14.07 22.81 34.12
C PRO A 614 -15.06 23.96 34.34
N GLN A 615 -14.82 25.09 33.68
CA GLN A 615 -15.71 26.25 33.71
C GLN A 615 -16.47 26.35 32.38
N GLU A 616 -17.51 27.19 32.34
CA GLU A 616 -18.19 27.52 31.09
C GLU A 616 -17.15 28.04 30.08
N THR A 617 -17.15 27.50 28.86
CA THR A 617 -16.24 27.92 27.80
C THR A 617 -16.65 29.30 27.30
N VAL A 618 -15.86 30.32 27.67
CA VAL A 618 -16.12 31.72 27.30
C VAL A 618 -15.28 32.12 26.09
N VAL A 619 -15.94 32.48 25.00
CA VAL A 619 -15.31 32.77 23.70
C VAL A 619 -15.43 34.25 23.34
N GLU A 620 -14.31 34.97 23.32
CA GLU A 620 -14.22 36.33 22.78
C GLU A 620 -13.67 36.31 21.34
N SER A 621 -14.55 36.26 20.34
CA SER A 621 -14.15 36.17 18.93
C SER A 621 -13.27 37.33 18.42
N LYS A 622 -13.30 38.49 19.08
CA LYS A 622 -12.46 39.65 18.70
C LYS A 622 -11.07 39.54 19.31
N GLY A 623 -10.06 39.71 18.45
CA GLY A 623 -8.66 39.78 18.87
C GLY A 623 -8.01 38.43 19.17
N LEU A 624 -8.61 37.30 18.76
CA LEU A 624 -8.03 35.96 18.91
C LEU A 624 -6.57 35.89 18.42
N LYS A 625 -6.26 36.50 17.27
CA LYS A 625 -4.89 36.61 16.73
C LYS A 625 -3.87 37.22 17.71
N HIS A 626 -4.29 38.12 18.61
CA HIS A 626 -3.42 38.73 19.61
C HIS A 626 -3.24 37.84 20.86
N ARG A 627 -3.99 36.75 20.94
CA ARG A 627 -3.97 35.74 22.00
C ARG A 627 -3.61 34.35 21.46
N THR A 628 -2.97 34.30 20.28
CA THR A 628 -2.48 33.08 19.65
C THR A 628 -0.96 33.02 19.79
N TYR A 629 -0.44 31.92 20.31
CA TYR A 629 0.96 31.73 20.64
C TYR A 629 1.49 30.44 20.03
N ARG A 630 2.76 30.46 19.60
CA ARG A 630 3.51 29.24 19.29
C ARG A 630 3.99 28.65 20.61
N VAL A 631 3.71 27.37 20.83
CA VAL A 631 4.07 26.67 22.07
C VAL A 631 5.40 25.93 21.90
N THR A 632 5.55 25.23 20.78
CA THR A 632 6.77 24.50 20.47
C THR A 632 7.92 25.48 20.14
N PRO A 633 9.07 25.37 20.80
CA PRO A 633 10.21 26.27 20.55
C PRO A 633 10.91 26.01 19.21
N TYR A 634 10.76 24.80 18.69
CA TYR A 634 11.24 24.34 17.39
C TYR A 634 10.22 23.38 16.78
N SER A 635 10.33 23.08 15.49
CA SER A 635 9.43 22.17 14.79
C SER A 635 9.74 20.71 15.14
N MET A 636 8.70 19.90 15.25
CA MET A 636 8.74 18.53 15.80
C MET A 636 7.92 17.59 14.90
N THR A 637 8.04 16.27 15.08
CA THR A 637 7.15 15.27 14.48
C THR A 637 6.29 14.66 15.58
N PRO A 638 5.29 15.41 16.10
CA PRO A 638 4.48 14.95 17.22
C PRO A 638 3.58 13.78 16.78
N ILE A 639 3.62 12.68 17.53
CA ILE A 639 2.64 11.57 17.41
C ILE A 639 1.57 11.65 18.52
N PHE A 640 1.86 12.40 19.58
CA PHE A 640 0.95 12.65 20.69
C PHE A 640 1.24 14.01 21.32
N SER A 641 0.19 14.68 21.79
CA SER A 641 0.28 15.97 22.49
C SER A 641 -0.81 16.08 23.56
N TYR A 642 -0.43 16.56 24.75
CA TYR A 642 -1.33 16.72 25.89
C TYR A 642 -0.96 17.95 26.71
N LEU A 643 -1.92 18.88 26.89
CA LEU A 643 -1.75 20.08 27.70
C LEU A 643 -2.13 19.77 29.16
N SER A 644 -1.25 20.13 30.09
CA SER A 644 -1.46 19.93 31.53
C SER A 644 -2.69 20.70 32.03
N PRO A 645 -3.38 20.22 33.09
CA PRO A 645 -4.59 20.88 33.60
C PRO A 645 -4.40 22.34 34.04
N ASP A 646 -3.19 22.74 34.44
CA ASP A 646 -2.85 24.12 34.79
C ASP A 646 -2.44 24.99 33.58
N ASN A 647 -2.49 24.41 32.38
CA ASN A 647 -2.11 24.99 31.09
C ASN A 647 -0.63 25.44 31.00
N GLN A 648 0.24 24.98 31.90
CA GLN A 648 1.65 25.42 31.98
C GLN A 648 2.63 24.53 31.22
N SER A 649 2.26 23.28 30.99
CA SER A 649 3.14 22.25 30.43
C SER A 649 2.43 21.52 29.30
N LEU A 650 3.13 21.32 28.19
CA LEU A 650 2.68 20.53 27.05
C LEU A 650 3.58 19.30 26.93
N LEU A 651 3.02 18.12 27.21
CA LEU A 651 3.67 16.85 26.94
C LEU A 651 3.55 16.52 25.45
N VAL A 652 4.67 16.24 24.79
CA VAL A 652 4.74 15.85 23.38
C VAL A 652 5.53 14.56 23.26
N ALA A 653 4.96 13.54 22.60
CA ALA A 653 5.73 12.40 22.11
C ALA A 653 6.19 12.74 20.68
N ASN A 654 7.49 12.87 20.49
CA ASN A 654 8.10 13.39 19.27
C ASN A 654 8.95 12.31 18.59
N LEU A 655 8.64 11.98 17.34
CA LEU A 655 9.43 11.04 16.56
C LEU A 655 10.76 11.68 16.12
N VAL A 656 11.88 11.05 16.46
CA VAL A 656 13.25 11.48 16.15
C VAL A 656 14.05 10.28 15.66
N GLY A 657 14.14 10.11 14.34
CA GLY A 657 14.74 8.91 13.74
C GLY A 657 13.92 7.66 14.12
N ASP A 658 14.58 6.64 14.69
CA ASP A 658 13.96 5.38 15.10
C ASP A 658 13.50 5.39 16.58
N GLU A 659 13.44 6.57 17.18
CA GLU A 659 13.09 6.78 18.58
C GLU A 659 11.94 7.78 18.73
N VAL A 660 11.19 7.67 19.82
CA VAL A 660 10.16 8.62 20.25
C VAL A 660 10.59 9.25 21.57
N GLU A 661 10.84 10.56 21.55
CA GLU A 661 11.19 11.35 22.72
C GLU A 661 9.93 11.93 23.37
N PHE A 662 9.71 11.63 24.65
CA PHE A 662 8.63 12.22 25.43
C PHE A 662 9.16 13.47 26.12
N THR A 663 8.68 14.62 25.67
CA THR A 663 9.21 15.94 26.06
C THR A 663 8.12 16.75 26.73
N ASP A 664 8.41 17.27 27.92
CA ASP A 664 7.61 18.32 28.55
C ASP A 664 8.06 19.69 28.06
N ILE A 665 7.12 20.55 27.69
CA ILE A 665 7.38 21.89 27.14
C ILE A 665 6.61 22.92 27.95
N ASN A 666 7.30 23.84 28.61
CA ASN A 666 6.64 24.96 29.27
C ASN A 666 5.97 25.87 28.23
N THR A 667 4.66 26.09 28.39
CA THR A 667 3.84 26.72 27.34
C THR A 667 4.12 28.22 27.16
N GLN A 668 4.69 28.89 28.16
CA GLN A 668 5.02 30.31 28.10
C GLN A 668 6.47 30.57 27.70
N THR A 669 7.41 29.82 28.26
CA THR A 669 8.84 30.05 28.05
C THR A 669 9.40 29.25 26.87
N GLY A 670 8.73 28.15 26.50
CA GLY A 670 9.24 27.18 25.54
C GLY A 670 10.42 26.36 26.09
N GLU A 671 10.67 26.37 27.40
CA GLU A 671 11.67 25.52 28.03
C GLU A 671 11.27 24.05 27.90
N THR A 672 12.19 23.20 27.42
CA THR A 672 11.93 21.79 27.13
C THR A 672 12.70 20.88 28.07
N ASN A 673 12.04 19.85 28.57
CA ASN A 673 12.64 18.79 29.35
C ASN A 673 12.28 17.42 28.76
N VAL A 674 13.27 16.72 28.18
CA VAL A 674 13.08 15.34 27.72
C VAL A 674 12.98 14.44 28.95
N LEU A 675 11.83 13.79 29.10
CA LEU A 675 11.55 12.92 30.24
C LEU A 675 12.19 11.54 30.03
N PHE A 676 11.96 10.94 28.87
CA PHE A 676 12.48 9.63 28.47
C PHE A 676 12.27 9.37 26.97
N THR A 677 12.80 8.25 26.48
CA THR A 677 12.74 7.82 25.08
C THR A 677 12.26 6.37 24.96
N ARG A 678 11.62 6.03 23.83
CA ARG A 678 11.22 4.67 23.42
C ARG A 678 11.63 4.41 21.96
N SER A 679 11.72 3.14 21.56
CA SER A 679 11.81 2.81 20.14
C SER A 679 10.50 3.19 19.44
N SER A 680 10.56 3.64 18.19
CA SER A 680 9.36 3.96 17.40
C SER A 680 8.45 2.75 17.18
N GLU A 681 9.01 1.54 17.07
CA GLU A 681 8.24 0.30 16.94
C GLU A 681 7.37 -0.01 18.17
N ASP A 682 7.78 0.49 19.34
CA ASP A 682 7.06 0.31 20.60
C ASP A 682 5.93 1.34 20.80
N VAL A 683 5.78 2.31 19.90
CA VAL A 683 4.82 3.42 20.07
C VAL A 683 3.97 3.62 18.80
N ALA A 684 2.91 2.82 18.67
CA ALA A 684 1.90 2.94 17.62
C ALA A 684 0.77 3.92 17.99
N ALA A 685 0.33 3.94 19.25
CA ALA A 685 -0.61 4.93 19.76
C ALA A 685 -0.41 5.19 21.26
N VAL A 686 -0.74 6.40 21.70
CA VAL A 686 -0.55 6.86 23.10
C VAL A 686 -1.82 7.53 23.61
N LYS A 687 -2.20 7.23 24.86
CA LYS A 687 -3.27 7.91 25.60
C LYS A 687 -2.82 8.23 27.03
N MET A 688 -3.35 9.33 27.58
CA MET A 688 -3.17 9.72 28.97
C MET A 688 -4.28 9.10 29.84
N GLU A 689 -3.94 8.62 31.03
CA GLU A 689 -4.91 8.20 32.03
C GLU A 689 -5.52 9.39 32.79
N PRO A 690 -6.71 9.22 33.39
CA PRO A 690 -7.34 10.26 34.21
C PRO A 690 -6.50 10.72 35.41
N ASP A 691 -5.53 9.91 35.85
CA ASP A 691 -4.60 10.26 36.93
C ASP A 691 -3.53 11.28 36.53
N ILE A 692 -3.44 11.63 35.23
CA ILE A 692 -2.48 12.53 34.59
C ILE A 692 -0.99 12.21 34.83
N GLU A 693 -0.70 11.04 35.39
CA GLU A 693 0.66 10.57 35.71
C GLU A 693 1.03 9.33 34.89
N THR A 694 0.03 8.64 34.31
CA THR A 694 0.22 7.39 33.58
C THR A 694 -0.16 7.54 32.09
N LEU A 695 0.69 7.00 31.21
CA LEU A 695 0.41 6.82 29.80
C LEU A 695 0.09 5.35 29.51
N VAL A 696 -0.88 5.11 28.63
CA VAL A 696 -1.13 3.81 28.02
C VAL A 696 -0.65 3.86 26.57
N ILE A 697 0.27 2.95 26.23
CA ILE A 697 0.87 2.85 24.90
C ILE A 697 0.51 1.50 24.29
N ILE A 698 0.17 1.48 23.00
CA ILE A 698 0.22 0.26 22.18
C ILE A 698 1.39 0.30 21.21
N GLY A 699 2.05 -0.84 21.02
CA GLY A 699 3.15 -1.00 20.08
C GLY A 699 3.45 -2.47 19.77
N ALA A 700 4.64 -2.75 19.24
CA ALA A 700 5.08 -4.08 18.83
C ALA A 700 4.95 -5.16 19.92
N HIS A 701 4.99 -4.76 21.20
CA HIS A 701 4.95 -5.66 22.34
C HIS A 701 3.58 -5.74 23.06
N GLY A 702 2.53 -5.11 22.51
CA GLY A 702 1.20 -5.08 23.11
C GLY A 702 0.95 -3.78 23.87
N ILE A 703 0.34 -3.85 25.06
CA ILE A 703 -0.05 -2.68 25.87
C ILE A 703 1.01 -2.44 26.95
N GLU A 704 1.55 -1.22 27.04
CA GLU A 704 2.45 -0.75 28.11
C GLU A 704 1.75 0.34 28.94
N GLU A 705 1.73 0.18 30.27
CA GLU A 705 1.45 1.25 31.22
C GLU A 705 2.76 1.93 31.62
N LEU A 706 2.84 3.23 31.46
CA LEU A 706 4.07 4.00 31.62
C LEU A 706 3.87 5.18 32.57
N HIS A 707 4.59 5.16 33.69
CA HIS A 707 4.48 6.21 34.70
C HIS A 707 5.44 7.37 34.41
N LEU A 708 4.87 8.54 34.10
CA LEU A 708 5.58 9.73 33.61
C LEU A 708 6.68 10.23 34.55
N PRO A 709 6.46 10.40 35.88
CA PRO A 709 7.50 10.91 36.77
C PRO A 709 8.75 10.03 36.86
N SER A 710 8.61 8.71 36.64
CA SER A 710 9.73 7.76 36.75
C SER A 710 10.29 7.28 35.41
N GLY A 711 9.48 7.34 34.34
CA GLY A 711 9.79 6.71 33.04
C GLY A 711 9.75 5.17 33.04
N GLU A 712 9.44 4.55 34.18
CA GLU A 712 9.24 3.10 34.33
C GLU A 712 7.93 2.67 33.67
N GLY A 713 8.01 1.65 32.81
CA GLY A 713 6.87 1.06 32.13
C GLY A 713 6.71 -0.42 32.43
N ASN A 714 5.47 -0.90 32.43
CA ASN A 714 5.10 -2.29 32.63
C ASN A 714 4.18 -2.76 31.50
N TYR A 715 4.52 -3.88 30.87
CA TYR A 715 3.64 -4.51 29.89
C TYR A 715 2.49 -5.24 30.59
N VAL A 716 1.28 -5.05 30.06
CA VAL A 716 0.09 -5.75 30.52
C VAL A 716 0.08 -7.15 29.89
N ASP A 717 0.05 -8.20 30.72
CA ASP A 717 -0.10 -9.58 30.27
C ASP A 717 -1.59 -9.92 30.11
N TYR A 718 -2.10 -9.84 28.89
CA TYR A 718 -3.53 -10.01 28.58
C TYR A 718 -3.77 -11.08 27.51
N GLN A 719 -5.04 -11.44 27.26
CA GLN A 719 -5.41 -12.39 26.19
C GLN A 719 -6.59 -11.87 25.37
N ALA A 720 -6.32 -11.38 24.16
CA ALA A 720 -7.32 -11.05 23.14
C ALA A 720 -7.63 -12.28 22.27
N ASP A 721 -8.33 -13.25 22.86
CA ASP A 721 -8.61 -14.52 22.21
C ASP A 721 -9.86 -14.47 21.31
N ALA A 722 -9.76 -15.06 20.13
CA ALA A 722 -10.86 -15.13 19.17
C ALA A 722 -11.05 -16.50 18.51
N ASN A 723 -12.31 -16.84 18.27
CA ASN A 723 -12.67 -17.88 17.28
C ASN A 723 -12.74 -17.23 15.90
N TYR A 724 -11.58 -17.17 15.25
CA TYR A 724 -11.42 -16.58 13.93
C TYR A 724 -12.13 -17.41 12.85
N ASP A 725 -12.78 -16.73 11.89
CA ASP A 725 -13.44 -17.35 10.72
C ASP A 725 -12.99 -16.65 9.43
N PHE A 726 -12.03 -17.26 8.75
CA PHE A 726 -11.45 -16.75 7.51
C PHE A 726 -12.50 -16.41 6.45
N ARG A 727 -13.54 -17.26 6.30
CA ARG A 727 -14.53 -17.08 5.24
C ARG A 727 -15.40 -15.86 5.49
N ALA A 728 -15.77 -15.64 6.74
CA ALA A 728 -16.58 -14.51 7.12
C ALA A 728 -15.79 -13.19 7.02
N GLU A 729 -14.50 -13.20 7.35
CA GLU A 729 -13.62 -12.04 7.16
C GLU A 729 -13.41 -11.72 5.67
N VAL A 730 -13.14 -12.72 4.82
CA VAL A 730 -13.02 -12.52 3.37
C VAL A 730 -14.32 -11.96 2.77
N GLU A 731 -15.48 -12.46 3.21
CA GLU A 731 -16.78 -11.92 2.78
C GLU A 731 -16.97 -10.46 3.20
N TYR A 732 -16.61 -10.12 4.44
CA TYR A 732 -16.64 -8.73 4.92
C TYR A 732 -15.70 -7.84 4.11
N ILE A 733 -14.44 -8.22 3.94
CA ILE A 733 -13.45 -7.41 3.20
C ILE A 733 -13.88 -7.22 1.75
N PHE A 734 -14.47 -8.24 1.12
CA PHE A 734 -14.99 -8.12 -0.25
C PHE A 734 -16.10 -7.07 -0.32
N ASP A 735 -17.08 -7.15 0.59
CA ASP A 735 -18.21 -6.23 0.63
C ASP A 735 -17.75 -4.79 0.92
N HIS A 736 -16.78 -4.64 1.85
CA HIS A 736 -16.14 -3.37 2.15
C HIS A 736 -15.44 -2.79 0.90
N ALA A 737 -14.52 -3.53 0.28
CA ALA A 737 -13.78 -3.06 -0.89
C ALA A 737 -14.71 -2.70 -2.07
N TRP A 738 -15.73 -3.53 -2.32
CA TRP A 738 -16.72 -3.29 -3.36
C TRP A 738 -17.52 -1.99 -3.11
N ARG A 739 -18.02 -1.80 -1.88
CA ARG A 739 -18.80 -0.63 -1.48
C ARG A 739 -17.97 0.65 -1.40
N GLN A 740 -16.76 0.58 -0.83
CA GLN A 740 -15.86 1.74 -0.77
C GLN A 740 -15.52 2.24 -2.18
N THR A 741 -15.32 1.33 -3.13
CA THR A 741 -15.14 1.70 -4.54
C THR A 741 -16.38 2.38 -5.10
N ASP A 742 -17.59 1.83 -4.88
CA ASP A 742 -18.86 2.44 -5.34
C ASP A 742 -19.08 3.87 -4.81
N THR A 743 -18.71 4.09 -3.55
CA THR A 743 -18.97 5.36 -2.85
C THR A 743 -17.88 6.42 -3.04
N ARG A 744 -16.64 6.01 -3.34
CA ARG A 744 -15.48 6.92 -3.40
C ARG A 744 -14.86 7.05 -4.79
N PHE A 745 -15.14 6.16 -5.75
CA PHE A 745 -14.52 6.24 -7.07
C PHE A 745 -14.77 7.59 -7.74
N TYR A 746 -13.70 8.17 -8.30
CA TYR A 746 -13.69 9.57 -8.72
C TYR A 746 -14.75 9.91 -9.79
N ASP A 747 -15.06 8.97 -10.68
CA ASP A 747 -16.16 9.07 -11.64
C ASP A 747 -17.40 8.35 -11.11
N LYS A 748 -18.42 9.10 -10.69
CA LYS A 748 -19.70 8.55 -10.23
C LYS A 748 -20.39 7.63 -11.25
N GLY A 749 -20.05 7.74 -12.54
CA GLY A 749 -20.54 6.86 -13.59
C GLY A 749 -19.84 5.49 -13.65
N MET A 750 -18.81 5.24 -12.84
CA MET A 750 -17.97 4.04 -12.86
C MET A 750 -17.40 3.73 -14.26
N HIS A 751 -17.10 4.76 -15.06
CA HIS A 751 -16.76 4.63 -16.49
C HIS A 751 -17.80 3.89 -17.35
N GLY A 752 -19.06 3.81 -16.89
CA GLY A 752 -20.14 3.05 -17.54
C GLY A 752 -20.09 1.54 -17.28
N VAL A 753 -19.31 1.09 -16.30
CA VAL A 753 -19.21 -0.32 -15.88
C VAL A 753 -20.38 -0.69 -14.97
N ASP A 754 -20.95 -1.89 -15.17
CA ASP A 754 -21.97 -2.46 -14.27
C ASP A 754 -21.32 -2.96 -12.98
N TRP A 755 -20.95 -2.02 -12.11
CA TRP A 755 -20.25 -2.31 -10.86
C TRP A 755 -21.03 -3.24 -9.92
N GLN A 756 -22.36 -3.11 -9.91
CA GLN A 756 -23.22 -4.01 -9.15
C GLN A 756 -23.17 -5.44 -9.71
N GLY A 757 -23.33 -5.59 -11.03
CA GLY A 757 -23.23 -6.89 -11.68
C GLY A 757 -21.88 -7.56 -11.45
N TYR A 758 -20.78 -6.82 -11.51
CA TYR A 758 -19.44 -7.36 -11.23
C TYR A 758 -19.28 -7.74 -9.75
N GLY A 759 -19.75 -6.92 -8.81
CA GLY A 759 -19.76 -7.28 -7.38
C GLY A 759 -20.47 -8.61 -7.12
N GLU A 760 -21.68 -8.78 -7.64
CA GLU A 760 -22.43 -10.04 -7.54
C GLU A 760 -21.70 -11.20 -8.23
N ALA A 761 -21.02 -10.93 -9.35
CA ALA A 761 -20.31 -11.93 -10.12
C ALA A 761 -19.05 -12.45 -9.44
N TYR A 762 -18.25 -11.59 -8.79
CA TYR A 762 -17.04 -12.01 -8.09
C TYR A 762 -17.35 -12.56 -6.69
N LYS A 763 -18.38 -12.04 -5.99
CA LYS A 763 -18.79 -12.53 -4.66
C LYS A 763 -19.11 -14.03 -4.63
N ARG A 764 -19.63 -14.59 -5.74
CA ARG A 764 -19.96 -16.03 -5.81
C ARG A 764 -18.75 -16.96 -5.68
N TYR A 765 -17.53 -16.46 -5.85
CA TYR A 765 -16.30 -17.25 -5.78
C TYR A 765 -15.66 -17.29 -4.39
N LEU A 766 -16.08 -16.42 -3.47
CA LEU A 766 -15.53 -16.37 -2.11
C LEU A 766 -15.53 -17.72 -1.37
N PRO A 767 -16.53 -18.62 -1.53
CA PRO A 767 -16.48 -19.96 -0.93
C PRO A 767 -15.29 -20.83 -1.41
N GLY A 768 -14.72 -20.53 -2.57
CA GLY A 768 -13.54 -21.17 -3.16
C GLY A 768 -12.21 -20.54 -2.75
N ILE A 769 -12.22 -19.39 -2.07
CA ILE A 769 -11.02 -18.71 -1.58
C ILE A 769 -10.60 -19.29 -0.23
N HIS A 770 -9.31 -19.62 -0.09
CA HIS A 770 -8.73 -20.17 1.15
C HIS A 770 -7.43 -19.48 1.57
N HIS A 771 -6.99 -18.47 0.82
CA HIS A 771 -5.73 -17.75 1.03
C HIS A 771 -5.86 -16.30 0.57
N TYR A 772 -5.17 -15.35 1.23
CA TYR A 772 -5.28 -13.93 0.88
C TYR A 772 -4.64 -13.56 -0.46
N GLN A 773 -3.60 -14.27 -0.90
CA GLN A 773 -3.05 -14.09 -2.25
C GLN A 773 -4.10 -14.38 -3.34
N ASP A 774 -4.84 -15.50 -3.22
CA ASP A 774 -5.93 -15.83 -4.14
C ASP A 774 -7.04 -14.74 -4.08
N PHE A 775 -7.28 -14.19 -2.90
CA PHE A 775 -8.26 -13.12 -2.69
C PHE A 775 -7.82 -11.78 -3.27
N ALA A 776 -6.55 -11.40 -3.11
CA ALA A 776 -5.98 -10.19 -3.68
C ALA A 776 -6.04 -10.19 -5.21
N GLU A 777 -5.81 -11.35 -5.84
CA GLU A 777 -6.03 -11.51 -7.27
C GLU A 777 -7.50 -11.27 -7.65
N LEU A 778 -8.44 -11.87 -6.92
CA LEU A 778 -9.89 -11.70 -7.15
C LEU A 778 -10.31 -10.22 -7.04
N LEU A 779 -9.84 -9.51 -6.03
CA LEU A 779 -10.11 -8.08 -5.86
C LEU A 779 -9.46 -7.24 -6.98
N SER A 780 -8.24 -7.58 -7.39
CA SER A 780 -7.55 -6.91 -8.49
C SER A 780 -8.27 -7.09 -9.82
N GLU A 781 -8.83 -8.27 -10.06
CA GLU A 781 -9.54 -8.56 -11.28
C GLU A 781 -10.93 -7.93 -11.33
N MET A 782 -11.61 -7.84 -10.18
CA MET A 782 -12.87 -7.11 -10.03
C MET A 782 -12.66 -5.62 -10.29
N SER A 783 -11.73 -4.99 -9.58
CA SER A 783 -11.43 -3.56 -9.74
C SER A 783 -10.87 -3.24 -11.13
N GLY A 784 -10.18 -4.18 -11.77
CA GLY A 784 -9.68 -4.06 -13.14
C GLY A 784 -10.77 -3.89 -14.21
N GLU A 785 -12.02 -4.25 -13.93
CA GLU A 785 -13.16 -3.99 -14.83
C GLU A 785 -13.46 -2.50 -14.99
N LEU A 786 -13.05 -1.66 -14.03
CA LEU A 786 -13.28 -0.21 -14.04
C LEU A 786 -12.44 0.52 -15.09
N ASN A 787 -11.36 -0.11 -15.61
CA ASN A 787 -10.39 0.54 -16.48
C ASN A 787 -9.90 1.88 -15.91
N ALA A 788 -9.28 1.84 -14.74
CA ALA A 788 -8.71 3.00 -14.08
C ALA A 788 -7.34 2.65 -13.49
N SER A 789 -6.45 3.64 -13.49
CA SER A 789 -5.16 3.56 -12.82
C SER A 789 -5.36 3.47 -11.30
N HIS A 790 -4.32 3.03 -10.59
CA HIS A 790 -4.33 2.90 -9.14
C HIS A 790 -5.46 2.02 -8.57
N THR A 791 -5.85 1.01 -9.34
CA THR A 791 -6.75 -0.05 -8.90
C THR A 791 -5.94 -1.30 -8.54
N GLY A 792 -6.51 -2.19 -7.76
CA GLY A 792 -5.89 -3.47 -7.44
C GLY A 792 -5.85 -3.77 -5.95
N ALA A 793 -5.46 -5.01 -5.64
CA ALA A 793 -5.13 -5.43 -4.29
C ALA A 793 -3.77 -6.15 -4.28
N SER A 794 -3.04 -6.02 -3.18
CA SER A 794 -1.80 -6.76 -2.95
C SER A 794 -1.84 -7.43 -1.59
N TYR A 795 -1.16 -8.56 -1.48
CA TYR A 795 -0.93 -9.22 -0.20
C TYR A 795 0.55 -9.59 -0.07
N SER A 796 1.15 -9.19 1.05
CA SER A 796 2.53 -9.54 1.40
C SER A 796 2.55 -10.55 2.55
N SER A 797 3.11 -11.73 2.31
CA SER A 797 3.52 -12.62 3.40
C SER A 797 4.94 -12.30 3.85
N TYR A 798 5.22 -12.55 5.12
CA TYR A 798 6.58 -12.66 5.63
C TYR A 798 6.67 -13.86 6.57
N HIS A 799 7.73 -14.65 6.42
CA HIS A 799 8.03 -15.75 7.32
C HIS A 799 9.46 -15.58 7.84
N SER A 800 9.63 -15.60 9.16
CA SER A 800 10.93 -15.47 9.82
C SER A 800 11.93 -16.59 9.47
N THR A 801 11.48 -17.62 8.76
CA THR A 801 12.30 -18.73 8.25
C THR A 801 12.78 -18.54 6.81
N TRP A 802 12.44 -17.42 6.15
CA TRP A 802 12.88 -17.14 4.79
C TRP A 802 14.40 -16.92 4.71
N SER A 803 14.97 -17.28 3.55
CA SER A 803 16.37 -16.98 3.22
C SER A 803 16.53 -15.49 2.91
N GLU A 804 17.68 -14.91 3.24
CA GLU A 804 18.01 -13.50 2.97
C GLU A 804 19.40 -13.42 2.31
N PRO A 805 19.54 -13.83 1.04
CA PRO A 805 20.80 -13.80 0.31
C PRO A 805 21.33 -12.37 0.14
N ALA A 806 22.63 -12.21 0.29
CA ALA A 806 23.33 -10.94 0.12
C ALA A 806 24.01 -10.82 -1.25
N SER A 807 24.26 -9.58 -1.68
CA SER A 807 25.02 -9.26 -2.89
C SER A 807 26.47 -8.87 -2.60
N LEU A 808 27.37 -9.28 -3.50
CA LEU A 808 28.77 -8.84 -3.54
C LEU A 808 28.98 -7.57 -4.39
N GLY A 809 27.94 -7.02 -5.02
CA GLY A 809 28.03 -5.93 -5.99
C GLY A 809 28.72 -6.33 -7.29
N LEU A 810 28.34 -7.47 -7.87
CA LEU A 810 29.02 -8.08 -9.01
C LEU A 810 28.02 -8.55 -10.07
N PHE A 811 28.37 -8.36 -11.34
CA PHE A 811 27.78 -9.11 -12.44
C PHE A 811 28.57 -10.40 -12.63
N TYR A 812 27.89 -11.55 -12.67
CA TYR A 812 28.51 -12.84 -12.93
C TYR A 812 28.54 -13.18 -14.43
N ASP A 813 29.48 -14.03 -14.82
CA ASP A 813 29.56 -14.53 -16.19
C ASP A 813 28.75 -15.82 -16.33
N ASP A 814 27.54 -15.68 -16.85
CA ASP A 814 26.55 -16.74 -17.03
C ASP A 814 26.98 -17.84 -17.99
N GLN A 815 28.13 -17.73 -18.68
CA GLN A 815 28.68 -18.80 -19.53
C GLN A 815 29.75 -19.63 -18.81
N TYR A 816 30.20 -19.23 -17.62
CA TYR A 816 31.20 -19.97 -16.87
C TYR A 816 30.59 -21.13 -16.07
N ARG A 817 31.01 -22.37 -16.40
CA ARG A 817 30.55 -23.61 -15.72
C ARG A 817 31.70 -24.36 -15.01
N GLY A 818 32.81 -23.70 -14.76
CA GLY A 818 33.91 -24.27 -13.98
C GLY A 818 33.71 -24.17 -12.47
N LYS A 819 34.70 -24.65 -11.71
CA LYS A 819 34.76 -24.46 -10.25
C LYS A 819 34.79 -22.96 -9.93
N GLY A 820 33.99 -22.53 -8.96
CA GLY A 820 33.84 -21.10 -8.63
C GLY A 820 32.91 -20.35 -9.57
N VAL A 821 32.52 -19.11 -9.21
CA VAL A 821 31.82 -18.18 -10.11
C VAL A 821 32.80 -17.19 -10.73
N ARG A 822 32.65 -16.90 -12.02
CA ARG A 822 33.50 -15.92 -12.72
C ARG A 822 32.80 -14.57 -12.73
N VAL A 823 33.55 -13.52 -12.40
CA VAL A 823 33.08 -12.14 -12.40
C VAL A 823 33.10 -11.60 -13.82
N LYS A 824 31.96 -11.11 -14.31
CA LYS A 824 31.83 -10.38 -15.57
C LYS A 824 32.21 -8.91 -15.38
N ALA A 825 31.61 -8.25 -14.38
CA ALA A 825 31.88 -6.85 -14.05
C ALA A 825 31.68 -6.58 -12.55
N VAL A 826 32.20 -5.44 -12.08
CA VAL A 826 32.01 -4.93 -10.72
C VAL A 826 31.07 -3.74 -10.81
N ILE A 827 30.08 -3.68 -9.92
CA ILE A 827 29.17 -2.53 -9.84
C ILE A 827 29.89 -1.38 -9.12
N PRO A 828 30.05 -0.20 -9.73
CA PRO A 828 30.69 0.94 -9.07
C PRO A 828 30.01 1.30 -7.75
N GLY A 829 30.79 1.67 -6.74
CA GLY A 829 30.27 1.97 -5.40
C GLY A 829 29.82 0.75 -4.57
N GLY A 830 29.74 -0.43 -5.17
CA GLY A 830 29.33 -1.66 -4.49
C GLY A 830 30.43 -2.31 -3.63
N PRO A 831 30.09 -3.37 -2.86
CA PRO A 831 31.01 -4.02 -1.92
C PRO A 831 32.34 -4.52 -2.51
N ALA A 832 32.37 -4.90 -3.79
CA ALA A 832 33.57 -5.37 -4.46
C ALA A 832 34.42 -4.25 -5.12
N ASP A 833 33.89 -3.02 -5.21
CA ASP A 833 34.57 -1.85 -5.78
C ASP A 833 35.49 -1.18 -4.74
N ILE A 834 36.48 -1.94 -4.27
CA ILE A 834 37.44 -1.46 -3.28
C ILE A 834 38.74 -0.98 -3.92
N TYR A 835 39.42 -0.03 -3.27
CA TYR A 835 40.71 0.46 -3.73
C TYR A 835 41.71 -0.68 -3.93
N GLN A 836 42.29 -0.77 -5.14
CA GLN A 836 43.16 -1.89 -5.57
C GLN A 836 42.50 -3.27 -5.47
N SER A 837 41.20 -3.35 -5.82
CA SER A 837 40.41 -4.59 -5.65
C SER A 837 41.11 -5.83 -6.23
N PRO A 838 41.18 -6.91 -5.44
CA PRO A 838 41.57 -8.23 -5.94
C PRO A 838 40.48 -8.86 -6.83
N ILE A 839 39.26 -8.30 -6.82
CA ILE A 839 38.11 -8.74 -7.63
C ILE A 839 37.95 -7.78 -8.81
N LYS A 840 37.93 -8.31 -10.02
CA LYS A 840 37.72 -7.55 -11.27
C LYS A 840 37.14 -8.48 -12.33
N ALA A 841 36.75 -7.92 -13.47
CA ALA A 841 36.33 -8.72 -14.63
C ALA A 841 37.34 -9.86 -14.93
N GLY A 842 36.82 -11.08 -15.04
CA GLY A 842 37.57 -12.32 -15.23
C GLY A 842 38.07 -13.00 -13.94
N SER A 843 37.96 -12.38 -12.76
CA SER A 843 38.28 -13.04 -11.48
C SER A 843 37.35 -14.22 -11.24
N ILE A 844 37.85 -15.27 -10.57
CA ILE A 844 37.05 -16.44 -10.17
C ILE A 844 36.98 -16.51 -8.65
N ILE A 845 35.77 -16.55 -8.09
CA ILE A 845 35.52 -16.74 -6.65
C ILE A 845 35.31 -18.24 -6.41
N TYR A 846 36.26 -18.90 -5.76
CA TYR A 846 36.23 -20.34 -5.51
C TYR A 846 35.47 -20.74 -4.24
N SER A 847 35.36 -19.87 -3.24
CA SER A 847 34.72 -20.19 -1.97
C SER A 847 34.24 -18.96 -1.22
N VAL A 848 33.17 -19.11 -0.44
CA VAL A 848 32.68 -18.13 0.55
C VAL A 848 32.82 -18.75 1.94
N ASP A 849 33.48 -18.05 2.87
CA ASP A 849 33.81 -18.50 4.23
C ASP A 849 34.57 -19.84 4.31
N GLY A 850 35.16 -20.29 3.20
CA GLY A 850 35.88 -21.56 3.07
C GLY A 850 35.03 -22.72 2.55
N ILE A 851 33.75 -22.49 2.27
CA ILE A 851 32.87 -23.43 1.57
C ILE A 851 33.04 -23.21 0.06
N GLU A 852 33.45 -24.25 -0.67
CA GLU A 852 33.71 -24.17 -2.10
C GLU A 852 32.42 -24.00 -2.91
N VAL A 853 32.46 -23.15 -3.93
CA VAL A 853 31.38 -23.04 -4.93
C VAL A 853 31.62 -24.10 -6.01
N ALA A 854 30.87 -25.20 -5.94
CA ALA A 854 30.94 -26.28 -6.92
C ALA A 854 30.43 -25.81 -8.31
N PRO A 855 30.84 -26.48 -9.42
CA PRO A 855 30.32 -26.19 -10.76
C PRO A 855 28.79 -26.16 -10.86
N GLU A 856 28.13 -27.07 -10.15
CA GLU A 856 26.69 -27.30 -10.09
C GLU A 856 25.98 -26.52 -8.97
N MET A 857 26.67 -25.58 -8.32
CA MET A 857 26.15 -24.80 -7.20
C MET A 857 26.14 -23.31 -7.53
N ASP A 858 25.04 -22.65 -7.16
CA ASP A 858 24.96 -21.20 -7.14
C ASP A 858 25.66 -20.59 -5.92
N ILE A 859 26.10 -19.33 -6.01
CA ILE A 859 26.75 -18.62 -4.91
C ILE A 859 25.75 -18.11 -3.86
N TYR A 860 24.50 -17.77 -4.23
CA TYR A 860 23.54 -17.16 -3.29
C TYR A 860 23.27 -17.95 -2.01
N PRO A 861 23.17 -19.30 -2.03
CA PRO A 861 23.05 -20.09 -0.79
C PRO A 861 24.19 -19.88 0.21
N LEU A 862 25.39 -19.50 -0.26
CA LEU A 862 26.54 -19.22 0.61
C LEU A 862 26.57 -17.77 1.11
N LEU A 863 25.75 -16.91 0.53
CA LEU A 863 25.58 -15.50 0.89
C LEU A 863 24.30 -15.27 1.72
N ASP A 864 23.54 -16.33 1.98
CA ASP A 864 22.34 -16.29 2.83
C ASP A 864 22.65 -15.73 4.23
N ASN A 865 21.87 -14.75 4.65
CA ASN A 865 21.99 -14.05 5.93
C ASN A 865 23.36 -13.38 6.14
N LYS A 866 24.06 -12.98 5.06
CA LYS A 866 25.41 -12.34 5.12
C LYS A 866 25.43 -10.83 4.88
N ALA A 867 24.31 -10.18 4.59
CA ALA A 867 24.26 -8.73 4.41
C ALA A 867 24.76 -8.02 5.69
N GLY A 868 25.63 -7.02 5.53
CA GLY A 868 26.24 -6.31 6.65
C GLY A 868 27.26 -7.12 7.47
N LYS A 869 27.50 -8.40 7.14
CA LYS A 869 28.42 -9.29 7.87
C LYS A 869 29.69 -9.55 7.06
N ARG A 870 30.84 -9.54 7.72
CA ARG A 870 32.13 -9.78 7.04
C ARG A 870 32.22 -11.21 6.50
N VAL A 871 32.50 -11.36 5.21
CA VAL A 871 32.74 -12.66 4.54
C VAL A 871 34.17 -12.79 4.05
N ARG A 872 34.67 -14.03 3.97
CA ARG A 872 35.97 -14.37 3.38
C ARG A 872 35.80 -15.08 2.05
N LEU A 873 36.23 -14.44 0.97
CA LEU A 873 36.26 -15.03 -0.37
C LEU A 873 37.63 -15.59 -0.70
N SER A 874 37.68 -16.72 -1.42
CA SER A 874 38.90 -17.16 -2.12
C SER A 874 38.80 -16.75 -3.58
N VAL A 875 39.67 -15.84 -4.03
CA VAL A 875 39.57 -15.20 -5.34
C VAL A 875 40.84 -15.44 -6.16
N LEU A 876 40.69 -16.01 -7.34
CA LEU A 876 41.74 -16.06 -8.36
C LEU A 876 41.60 -14.84 -9.28
N LYS A 877 42.55 -13.92 -9.19
CA LYS A 877 42.63 -12.75 -10.07
C LYS A 877 43.18 -13.15 -11.45
N PRO A 878 42.71 -12.54 -12.56
CA PRO A 878 43.28 -12.79 -13.87
C PRO A 878 44.79 -12.53 -13.92
N GLY A 879 45.55 -13.55 -14.32
CA GLY A 879 47.01 -13.52 -14.41
C GLY A 879 47.75 -14.11 -13.22
N ASP A 880 47.08 -14.32 -12.09
CA ASP A 880 47.69 -14.93 -10.90
C ASP A 880 47.73 -16.47 -11.01
N LYS A 881 48.67 -17.09 -10.29
CA LYS A 881 48.83 -18.55 -10.26
C LYS A 881 48.12 -19.22 -9.08
N ALA A 882 47.68 -18.45 -8.09
CA ALA A 882 47.05 -18.94 -6.87
C ALA A 882 45.96 -17.98 -6.43
N ALA A 883 44.88 -18.53 -5.86
CA ALA A 883 43.81 -17.73 -5.28
C ALA A 883 44.29 -17.07 -3.97
N GLN A 884 43.77 -15.88 -3.70
CA GLN A 884 44.03 -15.10 -2.49
C GLN A 884 42.75 -14.92 -1.68
N ASN A 885 42.90 -14.75 -0.37
CA ASN A 885 41.76 -14.46 0.49
C ASN A 885 41.42 -12.97 0.44
N VAL A 886 40.15 -12.67 0.22
CA VAL A 886 39.59 -11.31 0.17
C VAL A 886 38.52 -11.21 1.25
N LEU A 887 38.57 -10.15 2.05
CA LEU A 887 37.56 -9.87 3.07
C LEU A 887 36.73 -8.70 2.60
N LEU A 888 35.41 -8.83 2.61
CA LEU A 888 34.47 -7.76 2.27
C LEU A 888 33.19 -7.89 3.10
N VAL A 889 32.34 -6.87 3.06
CA VAL A 889 31.01 -6.85 3.71
C VAL A 889 29.96 -6.79 2.61
N PRO A 890 29.22 -7.89 2.33
CA PRO A 890 28.14 -7.90 1.35
C PRO A 890 27.01 -6.94 1.72
N THR A 891 26.22 -6.55 0.72
CA THR A 891 25.05 -5.67 0.87
C THR A 891 23.74 -6.41 0.59
N SER A 892 22.57 -5.79 0.79
CA SER A 892 21.27 -6.36 0.42
C SER A 892 21.07 -6.38 -1.11
N LEU A 893 20.15 -7.20 -1.60
CA LEU A 893 19.77 -7.21 -3.02
C LEU A 893 19.06 -5.91 -3.46
N GLU A 894 18.35 -5.26 -2.54
CA GLU A 894 17.75 -3.95 -2.77
C GLU A 894 18.83 -2.88 -3.05
N GLN A 895 19.89 -2.85 -2.24
CA GLN A 895 21.01 -1.94 -2.48
C GLN A 895 21.77 -2.27 -3.77
N GLU A 896 21.86 -3.56 -4.15
CA GLU A 896 22.41 -3.95 -5.46
C GLU A 896 21.58 -3.38 -6.61
N ALA A 897 20.25 -3.46 -6.53
CA ALA A 897 19.35 -2.91 -7.53
C ALA A 897 19.48 -1.39 -7.64
N GLN A 898 19.61 -0.69 -6.50
CA GLN A 898 19.86 0.75 -6.46
C GLN A 898 21.19 1.13 -7.15
N LEU A 899 22.28 0.40 -6.87
CA LEU A 899 23.57 0.63 -7.52
C LEU A 899 23.53 0.34 -9.04
N ALA A 900 22.75 -0.65 -9.46
CA ALA A 900 22.55 -0.95 -10.88
C ALA A 900 21.76 0.16 -11.60
N TYR A 901 20.76 0.75 -10.94
CA TYR A 901 20.04 1.92 -11.43
C TYR A 901 20.96 3.15 -11.56
N GLU A 902 21.76 3.45 -10.53
CA GLU A 902 22.75 4.54 -10.58
C GLU A 902 23.73 4.36 -11.74
N LEU A 903 24.22 3.13 -11.96
CA LEU A 903 25.07 2.80 -13.10
C LEU A 903 24.36 3.03 -14.44
N TRP A 904 23.08 2.73 -14.56
CA TRP A 904 22.30 3.01 -15.77
C TRP A 904 22.21 4.52 -16.04
N VAL A 905 21.92 5.33 -15.01
CA VAL A 905 21.87 6.81 -15.11
C VAL A 905 23.22 7.35 -15.57
N GLU A 906 24.32 6.90 -14.96
CA GLU A 906 25.68 7.34 -15.34
C GLU A 906 26.03 6.97 -16.79
N GLN A 907 25.57 5.82 -17.29
CA GLN A 907 25.72 5.49 -18.71
C GLN A 907 24.95 6.46 -19.63
N ARG A 908 23.75 6.91 -19.23
CA ARG A 908 22.96 7.88 -20.01
C ARG A 908 23.60 9.28 -19.98
N LYS A 909 24.13 9.70 -18.83
CA LYS A 909 24.91 10.94 -18.69
C LYS A 909 26.14 10.92 -19.59
N ALA A 910 26.93 9.84 -19.56
CA ALA A 910 28.11 9.68 -20.40
C ALA A 910 27.77 9.72 -21.91
N LEU A 911 26.68 9.08 -22.32
CA LEU A 911 26.20 9.10 -23.70
C LEU A 911 25.79 10.51 -24.15
N THR A 912 25.12 11.26 -23.27
CA THR A 912 24.72 12.65 -23.50
C THR A 912 25.93 13.57 -23.63
N GLU A 913 26.90 13.45 -22.74
CA GLU A 913 28.15 14.20 -22.76
C GLU A 913 28.92 13.95 -24.07
N GLU A 914 29.11 12.69 -24.45
CA GLU A 914 29.83 12.30 -25.68
C GLU A 914 29.14 12.85 -26.93
N ARG A 915 27.83 12.63 -27.07
CA ARG A 915 27.08 12.99 -28.29
C ARG A 915 26.83 14.48 -28.42
N SER A 916 26.69 15.19 -27.31
CA SER A 916 26.53 16.65 -27.31
C SER A 916 27.84 17.42 -27.30
N GLN A 917 28.99 16.73 -27.23
CA GLN A 917 30.31 17.33 -27.03
C GLN A 917 30.35 18.22 -25.78
N GLY A 918 29.67 17.77 -24.73
CA GLY A 918 29.55 18.44 -23.44
C GLY A 918 28.65 19.66 -23.39
N ARG A 919 27.84 19.92 -24.43
CA ARG A 919 26.90 21.06 -24.48
C ARG A 919 25.63 20.83 -23.66
N LEU A 920 25.21 19.58 -23.46
CA LEU A 920 23.95 19.24 -22.78
C LEU A 920 24.19 18.50 -21.45
N GLY A 921 23.33 18.73 -20.48
CA GLY A 921 23.19 17.90 -19.27
C GLY A 921 22.09 16.84 -19.43
N TYR A 922 22.08 15.83 -18.56
CA TYR A 922 21.06 14.78 -18.50
C TYR A 922 20.68 14.50 -17.05
N ILE A 923 19.38 14.49 -16.76
CA ILE A 923 18.83 14.23 -15.43
C ILE A 923 17.73 13.18 -15.60
N HIS A 924 17.76 12.11 -14.80
CA HIS A 924 16.67 11.14 -14.72
C HIS A 924 15.89 11.32 -13.42
N ILE A 925 14.56 11.28 -13.51
CA ILE A 925 13.64 11.39 -12.38
C ILE A 925 12.87 10.06 -12.30
N PRO A 926 13.28 9.11 -11.43
CA PRO A 926 12.66 7.78 -11.35
C PRO A 926 11.32 7.77 -10.60
N GLU A 927 11.10 8.76 -9.74
CA GLU A 927 9.86 8.93 -8.96
C GLU A 927 9.65 10.43 -8.68
N MET A 928 8.42 10.82 -8.38
CA MET A 928 8.05 12.19 -8.06
C MET A 928 8.07 12.41 -6.54
N GLY A 929 9.25 12.28 -5.93
CA GLY A 929 9.47 12.45 -4.49
C GLY A 929 10.70 13.31 -4.14
N PRO A 930 10.88 13.66 -2.84
CA PRO A 930 11.89 14.63 -2.38
C PRO A 930 13.32 14.34 -2.86
N ALA A 931 13.77 13.08 -2.79
CA ALA A 931 15.13 12.68 -3.18
C ALA A 931 15.41 12.92 -4.67
N SER A 932 14.43 12.65 -5.53
CA SER A 932 14.52 12.93 -6.97
C SER A 932 14.54 14.44 -7.24
N TYR A 933 13.78 15.22 -6.47
CA TYR A 933 13.79 16.68 -6.59
C TYR A 933 15.11 17.30 -6.12
N GLU A 934 15.72 16.79 -5.05
CA GLU A 934 17.06 17.19 -4.60
C GLU A 934 18.10 16.98 -5.71
N THR A 935 18.10 15.78 -6.31
CA THR A 935 18.98 15.44 -7.43
C THR A 935 18.80 16.41 -8.59
N LEU A 936 17.55 16.66 -9.00
CA LEU A 936 17.22 17.62 -10.06
C LEU A 936 17.79 19.01 -9.77
N VAL A 937 17.55 19.56 -8.58
CA VAL A 937 18.01 20.91 -8.21
C VAL A 937 19.53 20.98 -8.17
N ASN A 938 20.20 19.98 -7.58
CA ASN A 938 21.66 19.90 -7.51
C ASN A 938 22.28 19.82 -8.91
N GLU A 939 21.73 19.00 -9.79
CA GLU A 939 22.26 18.82 -11.15
C GLU A 939 21.97 20.05 -12.03
N LEU A 940 20.75 20.61 -12.03
CA LEU A 940 20.41 21.79 -12.83
C LEU A 940 21.27 23.00 -12.48
N PHE A 941 21.38 23.34 -11.20
CA PHE A 941 22.00 24.58 -10.74
C PHE A 941 23.44 24.41 -10.24
N GLY A 942 23.92 23.18 -10.11
CA GLY A 942 25.29 22.83 -9.80
C GLY A 942 26.00 22.27 -11.03
N GLU A 943 25.91 20.96 -11.25
CA GLU A 943 26.67 20.21 -12.27
C GLU A 943 26.48 20.76 -13.70
N TYR A 944 25.24 21.12 -14.05
CA TYR A 944 24.86 21.54 -15.40
C TYR A 944 24.68 23.06 -15.54
N ASN A 945 25.12 23.84 -14.56
CA ASN A 945 25.01 25.31 -14.60
C ASN A 945 25.72 25.94 -15.81
N ASP A 946 26.75 25.30 -16.38
CA ASP A 946 27.46 25.80 -17.57
C ASP A 946 26.98 25.17 -18.89
N LYS A 947 26.08 24.18 -18.85
CA LYS A 947 25.52 23.52 -20.05
C LYS A 947 24.58 24.46 -20.82
N GLU A 948 24.46 24.30 -22.12
CA GLU A 948 23.57 25.12 -22.97
C GLU A 948 22.10 24.73 -22.85
N GLY A 949 21.82 23.47 -22.49
CA GLY A 949 20.48 22.92 -22.26
C GLY A 949 20.54 21.61 -21.48
N VAL A 950 19.39 21.07 -21.12
CA VAL A 950 19.28 19.83 -20.31
C VAL A 950 18.20 18.89 -20.85
N ILE A 951 18.46 17.59 -20.74
CA ILE A 951 17.48 16.53 -20.97
C ILE A 951 16.90 16.13 -19.62
N ILE A 952 15.57 16.21 -19.48
CA ILE A 952 14.82 15.74 -18.32
C ILE A 952 14.17 14.42 -18.69
N ASP A 953 14.64 13.32 -18.13
CA ASP A 953 14.17 11.97 -18.45
C ASP A 953 13.26 11.46 -17.33
N ILE A 954 11.99 11.24 -17.68
CA ILE A 954 10.93 10.70 -16.81
C ILE A 954 10.41 9.36 -17.33
N ARG A 955 11.15 8.69 -18.22
CA ARG A 955 10.84 7.31 -18.61
C ARG A 955 10.87 6.42 -17.37
N TYR A 956 9.99 5.44 -17.31
CA TYR A 956 9.93 4.50 -16.18
C TYR A 956 9.62 5.13 -14.81
N ASN A 957 9.12 6.38 -14.81
CA ASN A 957 8.78 7.09 -13.58
C ASN A 957 7.54 6.48 -12.91
N MET A 958 7.66 6.18 -11.62
CA MET A 958 6.64 5.45 -10.84
C MET A 958 5.52 6.34 -10.27
N GLY A 959 5.60 7.67 -10.41
CA GLY A 959 4.64 8.60 -9.83
C GLY A 959 5.09 9.24 -8.51
N GLY A 960 4.17 9.95 -7.86
CA GLY A 960 4.39 10.72 -6.64
C GLY A 960 3.62 12.03 -6.67
N ASN A 961 4.23 13.15 -6.25
CA ASN A 961 3.54 14.45 -6.16
C ASN A 961 4.49 15.66 -6.30
N LEU A 962 5.08 15.84 -7.48
CA LEU A 962 6.00 16.95 -7.80
C LEU A 962 5.61 17.77 -9.03
N HIS A 963 4.48 17.51 -9.69
CA HIS A 963 4.11 18.24 -10.91
C HIS A 963 4.23 19.76 -10.77
N ASP A 964 3.70 20.35 -9.69
CA ASP A 964 3.78 21.81 -9.46
C ASP A 964 5.22 22.29 -9.29
N GLN A 965 6.03 21.61 -8.47
CA GLN A 965 7.43 21.96 -8.20
C GLN A 965 8.30 21.85 -9.46
N LEU A 966 8.07 20.82 -10.28
CA LEU A 966 8.78 20.64 -11.55
C LEU A 966 8.41 21.72 -12.56
N MET A 967 7.12 22.03 -12.73
CA MET A 967 6.68 23.09 -13.63
C MET A 967 7.21 24.45 -13.18
N GLU A 968 7.18 24.75 -11.87
CA GLU A 968 7.76 25.98 -11.32
C GLU A 968 9.27 26.09 -11.62
N THR A 969 10.01 24.99 -11.44
CA THR A 969 11.46 24.96 -11.63
C THR A 969 11.85 25.07 -13.10
N LEU A 970 11.14 24.41 -14.01
CA LEU A 970 11.50 24.32 -15.44
C LEU A 970 10.96 25.47 -16.29
N SER A 971 9.98 26.25 -15.80
CA SER A 971 9.34 27.35 -16.54
C SER A 971 10.08 28.70 -16.48
N GLY A 972 11.38 28.71 -16.14
CA GLY A 972 12.15 29.94 -16.00
C GLY A 972 12.31 30.72 -17.31
N THR A 973 12.22 32.05 -17.25
CA THR A 973 12.52 32.94 -18.39
C THR A 973 13.49 34.03 -17.97
N ARG A 974 14.67 34.09 -18.59
CA ARG A 974 15.68 35.13 -18.29
C ARG A 974 15.15 36.51 -18.68
N HIS A 975 15.12 37.44 -17.72
CA HIS A 975 14.63 38.81 -17.96
C HIS A 975 15.55 39.93 -17.47
N SER A 976 16.49 39.64 -16.56
CA SER A 976 17.43 40.64 -16.06
C SER A 976 18.73 40.02 -15.56
N ALA A 977 19.75 40.85 -15.37
CA ALA A 977 21.04 40.46 -14.82
C ALA A 977 21.53 41.49 -13.80
N GLN A 978 22.26 41.03 -12.79
CA GLN A 978 23.02 41.90 -11.88
C GLN A 978 24.46 42.00 -12.37
N VAL A 979 24.92 43.24 -12.57
CA VAL A 979 26.27 43.54 -13.04
C VAL A 979 27.00 44.42 -12.03
N THR A 980 28.27 44.12 -11.78
CA THR A 980 29.15 44.96 -10.96
C THR A 980 29.43 46.29 -11.66
N ARG A 981 30.02 47.24 -10.92
CA ARG A 981 30.45 48.55 -11.43
C ARG A 981 31.37 48.46 -12.66
N ASP A 982 32.18 47.42 -12.76
CA ASP A 982 33.14 47.16 -13.83
C ASP A 982 32.61 46.20 -14.92
N GLY A 983 31.33 45.81 -14.84
CA GLY A 983 30.63 45.05 -15.87
C GLY A 983 30.71 43.53 -15.74
N TYR A 984 31.22 42.99 -14.63
CA TYR A 984 31.16 41.56 -14.33
C TYR A 984 29.72 41.18 -13.97
N GLN A 985 29.14 40.22 -14.69
CA GLN A 985 27.79 39.73 -14.41
C GLN A 985 27.83 38.76 -13.22
N LEU A 986 27.25 39.17 -12.09
CA LEU A 986 27.17 38.36 -10.87
C LEU A 986 26.10 37.27 -10.99
N SER A 987 24.94 37.61 -11.54
CA SER A 987 23.82 36.68 -11.67
C SER A 987 22.83 37.08 -12.76
N THR A 988 21.97 36.14 -13.14
CA THR A 988 20.83 36.33 -14.05
C THR A 988 19.55 35.89 -13.36
N PHE A 989 18.45 36.63 -13.55
CA PHE A 989 17.16 36.32 -12.92
C PHE A 989 16.17 35.72 -13.92
N PRO A 990 15.40 34.70 -13.48
CA PRO A 990 15.43 34.07 -12.15
C PRO A 990 16.69 33.21 -11.91
N GLU A 991 17.21 33.19 -10.67
CA GLU A 991 18.42 32.42 -10.32
C GLU A 991 18.13 30.94 -10.04
N ARG A 992 16.93 30.62 -9.55
CA ARG A 992 16.51 29.27 -9.11
C ARG A 992 15.37 28.69 -9.93
N ARG A 993 15.17 29.21 -11.15
CA ARG A 993 14.31 28.59 -12.16
C ARG A 993 15.12 28.40 -13.42
N TRP A 994 15.12 27.18 -13.95
CA TRP A 994 15.87 26.84 -15.14
C TRP A 994 15.34 27.65 -16.32
N ALA A 995 16.22 28.47 -16.90
CA ALA A 995 15.84 29.43 -17.93
C ALA A 995 16.59 29.22 -19.25
N LYS A 996 17.21 28.05 -19.42
CA LYS A 996 17.82 27.59 -20.68
C LYS A 996 16.90 26.53 -21.30
N PRO A 997 17.07 26.19 -22.58
CA PRO A 997 16.27 25.13 -23.22
C PRO A 997 16.33 23.81 -22.45
N SER A 998 15.20 23.13 -22.38
CA SER A 998 15.10 21.74 -21.91
C SER A 998 14.32 20.91 -22.91
N ILE A 999 14.51 19.59 -22.87
CA ILE A 999 13.72 18.61 -23.61
C ILE A 999 13.36 17.47 -22.66
N MET A 1000 12.15 16.91 -22.78
CA MET A 1000 11.66 15.85 -21.90
C MET A 1000 11.58 14.50 -22.62
N LEU A 1001 12.02 13.44 -21.95
CA LEU A 1001 11.86 12.04 -22.38
C LEU A 1001 10.78 11.36 -21.54
N ALA A 1002 9.81 10.69 -22.16
CA ALA A 1002 8.77 9.88 -21.49
C ALA A 1002 8.44 8.62 -22.28
N ASN A 1003 7.85 7.61 -21.64
CA ASN A 1003 7.44 6.36 -22.31
C ASN A 1003 6.15 5.79 -21.72
N ALA A 1004 5.71 4.64 -22.25
CA ALA A 1004 4.49 3.97 -21.80
C ALA A 1004 4.52 3.53 -20.31
N ALA A 1005 5.70 3.49 -19.70
CA ALA A 1005 5.89 3.18 -18.29
C ALA A 1005 5.75 4.39 -17.34
N SER A 1006 5.67 5.62 -17.85
CA SER A 1006 5.50 6.82 -17.02
C SER A 1006 4.10 6.82 -16.40
N TYR A 1007 4.03 6.60 -15.09
CA TYR A 1007 2.77 6.30 -14.36
C TYR A 1007 2.41 7.40 -13.34
N SER A 1008 1.13 7.55 -13.02
CA SER A 1008 0.62 8.51 -12.02
C SER A 1008 1.07 9.94 -12.33
N ASP A 1009 1.67 10.65 -11.37
CA ASP A 1009 2.27 11.97 -11.58
C ASP A 1009 3.36 12.00 -12.67
N GLY A 1010 4.04 10.87 -12.89
CA GLY A 1010 4.95 10.65 -14.01
C GLY A 1010 4.25 10.71 -15.37
N SER A 1011 2.94 10.45 -15.43
CA SER A 1011 2.11 10.60 -16.63
C SER A 1011 1.53 12.02 -16.78
N ILE A 1012 1.31 12.72 -15.66
CA ILE A 1012 0.73 14.08 -15.60
C ILE A 1012 1.76 15.13 -16.00
N VAL A 1013 3.00 15.04 -15.50
CA VAL A 1013 4.09 15.97 -15.81
C VAL A 1013 4.33 16.18 -17.30
N PRO A 1014 4.44 15.14 -18.16
CA PRO A 1014 4.67 15.35 -19.58
C PRO A 1014 3.49 16.07 -20.26
N TYR A 1015 2.25 15.87 -19.79
CA TYR A 1015 1.10 16.62 -20.27
C TYR A 1015 1.22 18.13 -19.98
N PHE A 1016 1.54 18.50 -18.74
CA PHE A 1016 1.71 19.92 -18.38
C PHE A 1016 2.92 20.53 -19.08
N TYR A 1017 4.03 19.81 -19.18
CA TYR A 1017 5.23 20.25 -19.87
C TYR A 1017 4.96 20.65 -21.33
N GLN A 1018 4.20 19.82 -22.06
CA GLN A 1018 3.76 20.10 -23.43
C GLN A 1018 2.74 21.25 -23.47
N ARG A 1019 1.71 21.21 -22.63
CA ARG A 1019 0.60 22.19 -22.63
C ARG A 1019 1.07 23.60 -22.30
N GLU A 1020 2.04 23.75 -21.39
CA GLU A 1020 2.63 25.04 -21.00
C GLU A 1020 3.73 25.51 -21.96
N GLY A 1021 4.19 24.64 -22.87
CA GLY A 1021 5.20 24.98 -23.86
C GLY A 1021 6.60 25.17 -23.27
N ILE A 1022 6.95 24.39 -22.24
CA ILE A 1022 8.26 24.46 -21.57
C ILE A 1022 9.39 23.96 -22.50
N GLY A 1023 9.13 22.90 -23.26
CA GLY A 1023 10.05 22.33 -24.25
C GLY A 1023 9.39 21.22 -25.06
N GLN A 1024 10.19 20.48 -25.84
CA GLN A 1024 9.66 19.36 -26.63
C GLN A 1024 9.58 18.07 -25.79
N LEU A 1025 8.53 17.28 -26.00
CA LEU A 1025 8.38 15.93 -25.47
C LEU A 1025 8.80 14.89 -26.53
N VAL A 1026 9.65 13.93 -26.14
CA VAL A 1026 10.20 12.90 -27.02
C VAL A 1026 10.00 11.52 -26.38
N GLY A 1027 9.63 10.51 -27.16
CA GLY A 1027 9.53 9.13 -26.66
C GLY A 1027 8.29 8.40 -27.15
N GLU A 1028 7.65 7.63 -26.27
CA GLU A 1028 6.45 6.82 -26.56
C GLU A 1028 5.19 7.52 -26.09
N ARG A 1029 4.02 7.02 -26.48
CA ARG A 1029 2.77 7.55 -25.89
C ARG A 1029 2.73 7.20 -24.41
N VAL A 1030 2.21 8.12 -23.62
CA VAL A 1030 2.05 7.97 -22.18
C VAL A 1030 0.58 7.66 -21.90
N PRO A 1031 0.23 6.62 -21.11
CA PRO A 1031 -1.13 6.07 -21.02
C PRO A 1031 -2.19 6.98 -20.36
N GLY A 1032 -1.78 8.06 -19.69
CA GLY A 1032 -2.70 9.00 -19.03
C GLY A 1032 -3.30 8.44 -17.74
N THR A 1033 -2.45 8.14 -16.77
CA THR A 1033 -2.83 7.56 -15.46
C THR A 1033 -2.89 8.67 -14.41
N GLY A 1034 -4.02 9.40 -14.34
CA GLY A 1034 -4.14 10.61 -13.50
C GLY A 1034 -5.29 10.53 -12.51
N THR A 1035 -5.14 9.63 -11.54
CA THR A 1035 -5.96 9.60 -10.33
C THR A 1035 -5.08 9.65 -9.10
N ALA A 1036 -5.54 10.31 -8.04
CA ALA A 1036 -4.98 10.14 -6.70
C ALA A 1036 -5.77 9.06 -5.96
N VAL A 1037 -5.03 8.18 -5.28
CA VAL A 1037 -5.50 6.90 -4.76
C VAL A 1037 -5.45 6.85 -3.24
N LEU A 1038 -6.45 6.18 -2.67
CA LEU A 1038 -6.43 5.66 -1.31
C LEU A 1038 -5.95 4.21 -1.35
N TRP A 1039 -4.77 3.93 -0.79
CA TRP A 1039 -4.31 2.56 -0.51
C TRP A 1039 -4.69 2.20 0.93
N GLU A 1040 -5.78 1.45 1.10
CA GLU A 1040 -6.31 1.10 2.42
C GLU A 1040 -5.83 -0.30 2.86
N PRO A 1041 -5.09 -0.41 3.98
CA PRO A 1041 -4.89 -1.67 4.68
C PRO A 1041 -6.24 -2.22 5.14
N GLN A 1042 -6.53 -3.46 4.76
CA GLN A 1042 -7.78 -4.13 5.10
C GLN A 1042 -7.72 -4.66 6.53
N GLN A 1043 -8.80 -5.32 7.00
CA GLN A 1043 -8.81 -5.93 8.33
C GLN A 1043 -7.64 -6.91 8.52
N GLU A 1044 -7.24 -7.63 7.47
CA GLU A 1044 -5.90 -8.18 7.33
C GLU A 1044 -4.93 -7.08 6.90
N GLN A 1045 -4.10 -6.58 7.81
CA GLN A 1045 -3.19 -5.45 7.56
C GLN A 1045 -2.18 -5.73 6.43
N SER A 1046 -1.87 -7.00 6.17
CA SER A 1046 -1.00 -7.40 5.07
C SER A 1046 -1.68 -7.40 3.69
N LEU A 1047 -3.01 -7.22 3.64
CA LEU A 1047 -3.81 -7.08 2.43
C LEU A 1047 -4.15 -5.59 2.24
N VAL A 1048 -3.71 -5.01 1.13
CA VAL A 1048 -3.96 -3.60 0.79
C VAL A 1048 -4.83 -3.52 -0.46
N TYR A 1049 -5.82 -2.63 -0.47
CA TYR A 1049 -6.71 -2.39 -1.61
C TYR A 1049 -6.67 -0.92 -2.07
N GLY A 1050 -6.60 -0.69 -3.37
CA GLY A 1050 -6.48 0.63 -3.99
C GLY A 1050 -7.80 1.17 -4.54
N ILE A 1051 -8.16 2.39 -4.13
CA ILE A 1051 -9.37 3.10 -4.59
C ILE A 1051 -8.98 4.45 -5.21
N PRO A 1052 -9.20 4.63 -6.53
CA PRO A 1052 -9.01 5.93 -7.20
C PRO A 1052 -10.09 6.93 -6.80
N GLN A 1053 -9.83 7.70 -5.74
CA GLN A 1053 -10.83 8.57 -5.12
C GLN A 1053 -10.90 9.97 -5.75
N LEU A 1054 -9.79 10.46 -6.30
CA LEU A 1054 -9.70 11.78 -6.93
C LEU A 1054 -9.17 11.65 -8.36
N GLY A 1055 -9.73 12.40 -9.29
CA GLY A 1055 -9.27 12.49 -10.67
C GLY A 1055 -8.85 13.91 -11.03
N PHE A 1056 -7.94 14.04 -11.99
CA PHE A 1056 -7.56 15.35 -12.54
C PHE A 1056 -8.50 15.72 -13.69
N GLN A 1057 -9.09 16.91 -13.65
CA GLN A 1057 -9.87 17.47 -14.76
C GLN A 1057 -9.18 18.67 -15.38
N ASP A 1058 -9.32 18.81 -16.69
CA ASP A 1058 -9.03 20.06 -17.36
C ASP A 1058 -10.13 21.11 -17.13
N ASP A 1059 -9.88 22.35 -17.60
CA ASP A 1059 -10.81 23.47 -17.46
C ASP A 1059 -12.15 23.27 -18.20
N GLN A 1060 -12.28 22.20 -19.01
CA GLN A 1060 -13.52 21.81 -19.68
C GLN A 1060 -14.24 20.67 -18.96
N GLY A 1061 -13.73 20.19 -17.83
CA GLY A 1061 -14.28 19.10 -17.05
C GLY A 1061 -14.00 17.71 -17.64
N ARG A 1062 -13.00 17.59 -18.54
CA ARG A 1062 -12.59 16.28 -19.07
C ARG A 1062 -11.57 15.66 -18.12
N TRP A 1063 -11.80 14.40 -17.76
CA TRP A 1063 -10.85 13.63 -16.97
C TRP A 1063 -9.56 13.39 -17.75
N PHE A 1064 -8.43 13.48 -17.06
CA PHE A 1064 -7.12 13.12 -17.57
C PHE A 1064 -6.94 11.59 -17.66
N GLU A 1065 -7.52 10.85 -16.72
CA GLU A 1065 -7.49 9.38 -16.73
C GLU A 1065 -7.97 8.82 -18.07
N ASN A 1066 -7.24 7.83 -18.61
CA ASN A 1066 -7.43 7.24 -19.94
C ASN A 1066 -7.27 8.24 -21.12
N GLN A 1067 -6.53 9.34 -20.94
CA GLN A 1067 -6.15 10.25 -22.04
C GLN A 1067 -4.66 10.15 -22.34
N GLU A 1068 -4.31 9.45 -23.43
CA GLU A 1068 -2.92 9.33 -23.84
C GLU A 1068 -2.27 10.69 -24.18
N VAL A 1069 -1.04 10.89 -23.72
CA VAL A 1069 -0.19 12.00 -24.15
C VAL A 1069 0.67 11.54 -25.33
N VAL A 1070 0.55 12.24 -26.46
CA VAL A 1070 1.35 11.96 -27.66
C VAL A 1070 2.56 12.89 -27.70
N PRO A 1071 3.80 12.37 -27.66
CA PRO A 1071 5.01 13.18 -27.76
C PRO A 1071 5.08 14.01 -29.05
N ASP A 1072 5.77 15.15 -28.98
CA ASP A 1072 6.07 15.98 -30.16
C ASP A 1072 6.93 15.22 -31.16
N VAL A 1073 7.80 14.33 -30.66
CA VAL A 1073 8.62 13.42 -31.46
C VAL A 1073 8.42 11.98 -30.96
N LEU A 1074 7.55 11.23 -31.65
CA LEU A 1074 7.28 9.83 -31.35
C LEU A 1074 8.44 8.93 -31.82
N VAL A 1075 9.08 8.22 -30.89
CA VAL A 1075 10.18 7.29 -31.13
C VAL A 1075 10.23 6.21 -30.04
N TYR A 1076 10.33 4.95 -30.48
CA TYR A 1076 10.39 3.78 -29.60
C TYR A 1076 11.80 3.21 -29.53
N ASN A 1077 12.16 2.66 -28.37
CA ASN A 1077 13.26 1.70 -28.25
C ASN A 1077 12.72 0.32 -28.64
N SER A 1078 13.30 -0.33 -29.64
CA SER A 1078 12.90 -1.68 -30.01
C SER A 1078 13.42 -2.69 -28.98
N PRO A 1079 12.89 -3.93 -28.95
CA PRO A 1079 13.42 -4.97 -28.08
C PRO A 1079 14.93 -5.23 -28.30
N GLU A 1080 15.41 -5.13 -29.53
CA GLU A 1080 16.84 -5.22 -29.85
C GLU A 1080 17.64 -4.04 -29.32
N ASP A 1081 17.07 -2.83 -29.31
CA ASP A 1081 17.73 -1.66 -28.73
C ASP A 1081 17.97 -1.88 -27.22
N ILE A 1082 16.95 -2.37 -26.50
CA ILE A 1082 17.02 -2.74 -25.08
C ILE A 1082 18.08 -3.84 -24.83
N ALA A 1083 18.05 -4.92 -25.61
CA ALA A 1083 18.94 -6.05 -25.43
C ALA A 1083 20.41 -5.71 -25.68
N ASN A 1084 20.69 -4.67 -26.48
CA ASN A 1084 22.04 -4.23 -26.84
C ASN A 1084 22.45 -2.92 -26.13
N ASN A 1085 21.70 -2.47 -25.12
CA ASN A 1085 21.92 -1.23 -24.39
C ASN A 1085 22.02 0.02 -25.30
N TYR A 1086 21.29 0.02 -26.42
CA TYR A 1086 21.19 1.15 -27.34
C TYR A 1086 19.95 1.98 -27.01
N ASP A 1087 20.11 3.29 -26.81
CA ASP A 1087 19.01 4.17 -26.46
C ASP A 1087 18.70 5.14 -27.60
N ARG A 1088 17.71 4.77 -28.41
CA ARG A 1088 17.28 5.53 -29.59
C ARG A 1088 16.54 6.80 -29.18
N GLN A 1089 15.70 6.72 -28.15
CA GLN A 1089 14.95 7.86 -27.62
C GLN A 1089 15.89 8.97 -27.15
N LEU A 1090 16.87 8.64 -26.30
CA LEU A 1090 17.86 9.60 -25.82
C LEU A 1090 18.67 10.21 -26.97
N LYS A 1091 19.09 9.38 -27.94
CA LYS A 1091 19.78 9.88 -29.14
C LYS A 1091 18.95 10.94 -29.88
N VAL A 1092 17.66 10.69 -30.10
CA VAL A 1092 16.77 11.62 -30.79
C VAL A 1092 16.54 12.89 -29.98
N ALA A 1093 16.42 12.80 -28.66
CA ALA A 1093 16.30 13.97 -27.79
C ALA A 1093 17.56 14.86 -27.84
N ILE A 1094 18.76 14.26 -27.78
CA ILE A 1094 20.03 14.99 -27.94
C ILE A 1094 20.08 15.71 -29.29
N GLU A 1095 19.79 14.99 -30.38
CA GLU A 1095 19.81 15.56 -31.75
C GLU A 1095 18.80 16.70 -31.90
N SER A 1096 17.61 16.57 -31.30
CA SER A 1096 16.54 17.57 -31.36
C SER A 1096 16.89 18.84 -30.58
N LEU A 1097 17.41 18.69 -29.35
CA LEU A 1097 17.78 19.82 -28.51
C LEU A 1097 18.99 20.59 -29.07
N LEU A 1098 19.99 19.89 -29.61
CA LEU A 1098 21.10 20.55 -30.31
C LEU A 1098 20.60 21.33 -31.53
N ALA A 1099 19.70 20.75 -32.33
CA ALA A 1099 19.11 21.43 -33.48
C ALA A 1099 18.27 22.66 -33.08
N GLN A 1100 17.67 22.67 -31.89
CA GLN A 1100 16.99 23.85 -31.34
C GLN A 1100 18.00 24.93 -30.94
N LEU A 1101 19.05 24.57 -30.20
CA LEU A 1101 20.10 25.50 -29.76
C LEU A 1101 20.78 26.19 -30.94
N ASP A 1102 21.13 25.43 -31.98
CA ASP A 1102 21.83 25.93 -33.17
C ASP A 1102 20.95 26.84 -34.05
N LYS A 1103 19.62 26.85 -33.86
CA LYS A 1103 18.70 27.81 -34.52
C LYS A 1103 18.55 29.12 -33.76
N THR A 1104 18.80 29.10 -32.45
CA THR A 1104 18.68 30.28 -31.57
C THR A 1104 19.97 31.09 -31.45
N GLN A 1105 21.10 30.55 -31.92
CA GLN A 1105 22.35 31.27 -32.16
C GLN A 1105 22.31 31.98 -33.53
#